data_AF-A0A060XY16-F1
#
_entry.id   AF-A0A060XY16-F1
#
_cell.length_a   1.000
_cell.length_b   1.000
_cell.length_c   1.000
_cell.angle_alpha   90.00
_cell.angle_beta   90.00
_cell.angle_gamma   90.00
#
_symmetry.space_group_name_H-M   'P 1'
#
loop_
_entity.id
_entity.type
_entity.pdbx_description
1 polymer ?
#
loop_
_entity_poly.entity_id
_entity_poly.type
_entity_poly.pdbx_seq_one_letter_code
_entity_poly.pdbx_strand_id
1 'polypeptide(L)'
;MRAELEGKRDVLVSMETELGKAVHWNGQVGGAFHRCDVDLSRYSEQVTQLSDRWRRLQSQIDFRLRDLEGYQGQLQQYTTTSSVLSEWIGTTRQKQDALQATKIDSITALDEHLNQQKALNSEIKVKRESVESVLRDTDACVNSIKDYELELASYSAGLETLLNIPMKRTMTQSPSTQLTEEATLLQTRYIELLTLSGDYYKYLGELHKNMEELKTSSLIQSTKTQYSEMVVERDALLLKLKQTDQDRAMSQKLEEELNRIKLSLESELRLKLRLQEENEKVKNDFLYWKGQYESKEGAVRQFDSVKEKLERERSSLETEIERLMRELREGEDRYKSRLLITQTQLSELTSVRDTLEADLRKLREQHNACAKHTQTDENGKKDLDPATLIFDKKPMTVKGLRGEVSIKDLMDANLLEKSDMDQLKDGKLTSQDIEDRLRSYLRGSTCIAGVYDEANHKTLSIYQAMKEGLLRPGTTLELLEAQAASGFMIDPINNLCLTVADAYKSGLAGPEFKDKLLSAERAVTGYKDPGTDKIISLFQAIEKGLMEKGHGIRLLEAQIASGGIIDPRHSHRIEVETAYKKGYFGKEMNQILTDEADVSKGFFDPNNQDNLTYLQLKKRCIIDQKTGLVLLPIKDKKEPPQTTTQKNTLRKRRVVIVDPDTNKEMSVKEAYDKGLIDYETFLELSQQECEWEEITITAQDGSSRLVIIDRKTEIQYDIRELLEKKVIDQSVYDQYQSQKITLAQFAKIITSKTNSTRSSSSTSSSKARASATSASSLSLKNIASISVSLAGPAEAVVLDGERSPVGAIFDMEALEKISISEAHKRGLVDSISAQRLLEAQACTGGIVNPSDGRRLSIQEASRQGIIENDMATRLKPAQKAYIGFEDVKCKRKMSAAEAMKEKWLPYEAGHRFLEFQFVTGGLYDPELGCRRTIEEALKVGWLDGRAAQKLQDMRHHAKNLTCPKTKLKISYKEALDNCLLEENTGVKMLQAASTSSRGISSPYNFSSAPGSTSGSRTGSRTGSRRGSVDLGSPSSSSRYNVISSSTYSRTSFSSSSIS
;
A
#
# COMPACT_ATOMS: atom_id res chain seq x y z
N MET A 1 -21.79 86.77 2.69
CA MET A 1 -23.21 86.36 2.64
C MET A 1 -23.95 86.70 3.93
N ARG A 2 -23.86 85.90 5.02
CA ARG A 2 -24.71 86.08 6.24
C ARG A 2 -24.70 87.51 6.80
N ALA A 3 -23.52 88.11 6.99
CA ALA A 3 -23.38 89.48 7.48
C ALA A 3 -23.98 90.55 6.55
N GLU A 4 -23.98 90.33 5.23
CA GLU A 4 -24.58 91.25 4.26
C GLU A 4 -26.12 91.15 4.27
N LEU A 5 -26.66 89.95 4.50
CA LEU A 5 -28.09 89.72 4.63
C LEU A 5 -28.64 90.29 5.94
N GLU A 6 -27.91 90.10 7.05
CA GLU A 6 -28.23 90.72 8.34
C GLU A 6 -28.17 92.25 8.25
N GLY A 7 -27.16 92.81 7.56
CA GLY A 7 -27.07 94.25 7.26
C GLY A 7 -28.16 94.81 6.32
N LYS A 8 -29.12 93.98 5.85
CA LYS A 8 -30.36 94.42 5.19
C LYS A 8 -31.61 94.26 6.07
N ARG A 9 -31.50 93.59 7.21
CA ARG A 9 -32.60 93.35 8.16
C ARG A 9 -33.16 94.66 8.71
N ASP A 10 -32.29 95.57 9.16
CA ASP A 10 -32.70 96.85 9.76
C ASP A 10 -33.47 97.73 8.75
N VAL A 11 -33.04 97.71 7.48
CA VAL A 11 -33.74 98.41 6.38
C VAL A 11 -35.12 97.79 6.15
N LEU A 12 -35.22 96.46 6.15
CA LEU A 12 -36.48 95.75 5.96
C LEU A 12 -37.46 95.99 7.12
N VAL A 13 -37.01 95.91 8.37
CA VAL A 13 -37.82 96.20 9.56
C VAL A 13 -38.25 97.67 9.60
N SER A 14 -37.40 98.59 9.14
CA SER A 14 -37.78 99.99 8.95
C SER A 14 -38.90 100.14 7.91
N MET A 15 -38.81 99.45 6.77
CA MET A 15 -39.86 99.43 5.75
C MET A 15 -41.17 98.80 6.25
N GLU A 16 -41.12 97.67 6.97
CA GLU A 16 -42.29 97.03 7.59
C GLU A 16 -42.97 97.96 8.62
N THR A 17 -42.19 98.67 9.45
CA THR A 17 -42.73 99.54 10.52
C THR A 17 -43.26 100.88 10.01
N GLU A 18 -42.61 101.53 9.04
CA GLU A 18 -43.15 102.75 8.42
C GLU A 18 -44.38 102.45 7.55
N LEU A 19 -44.41 101.32 6.84
CA LEU A 19 -45.63 100.86 6.14
C LEU A 19 -46.77 100.62 7.14
N GLY A 20 -46.49 99.96 8.27
CA GLY A 20 -47.48 99.73 9.33
C GLY A 20 -48.07 101.03 9.88
N LYS A 21 -47.24 102.06 10.09
CA LYS A 21 -47.70 103.42 10.46
C LYS A 21 -48.54 104.06 9.36
N ALA A 22 -48.13 103.96 8.10
CA ALA A 22 -48.87 104.53 6.97
C ALA A 22 -50.26 103.90 6.81
N VAL A 23 -50.37 102.57 6.92
CA VAL A 23 -51.64 101.83 6.92
C VAL A 23 -52.51 102.23 8.13
N HIS A 24 -51.91 102.36 9.33
CA HIS A 24 -52.63 102.79 10.53
C HIS A 24 -53.24 104.20 10.38
N TRP A 25 -52.45 105.18 9.94
CA TRP A 25 -52.94 106.55 9.72
C TRP A 25 -53.98 106.63 8.61
N ASN A 26 -53.77 105.94 7.49
CA ASN A 26 -54.76 105.84 6.41
C ASN A 26 -56.09 105.22 6.88
N GLY A 27 -56.04 104.24 7.79
CA GLY A 27 -57.23 103.68 8.44
C GLY A 27 -58.00 104.69 9.30
N GLN A 28 -57.31 105.66 9.93
CA GLN A 28 -57.94 106.75 10.68
C GLN A 28 -58.52 107.87 9.81
N VAL A 29 -58.22 107.92 8.50
CA VAL A 29 -58.78 108.94 7.61
C VAL A 29 -60.29 108.73 7.46
N GLY A 30 -61.07 109.68 7.99
CA GLY A 30 -62.52 109.72 7.84
C GLY A 30 -62.95 109.98 6.39
N GLY A 31 -64.11 109.45 6.00
CA GLY A 31 -64.57 109.36 4.60
C GLY A 31 -64.85 110.67 3.84
N ALA A 32 -64.46 111.83 4.39
CA ALA A 32 -64.45 113.12 3.70
C ALA A 32 -63.15 113.38 2.91
N PHE A 33 -62.11 112.56 3.11
CA PHE A 33 -60.82 112.68 2.44
C PHE A 33 -60.46 111.38 1.69
N HIS A 34 -59.65 111.50 0.63
CA HIS A 34 -59.19 110.33 -0.12
C HIS A 34 -58.18 109.49 0.67
N ARG A 35 -58.31 108.18 0.57
CA ARG A 35 -57.38 107.18 1.13
C ARG A 35 -56.43 106.67 0.05
N CYS A 36 -55.20 106.34 0.43
CA CYS A 36 -54.16 105.85 -0.47
C CYS A 36 -54.20 104.31 -0.62
N ASP A 37 -55.39 103.72 -0.58
CA ASP A 37 -55.58 102.27 -0.38
C ASP A 37 -54.92 101.42 -1.48
N VAL A 38 -54.91 101.89 -2.74
CA VAL A 38 -54.32 101.17 -3.88
C VAL A 38 -52.78 101.14 -3.79
N ASP A 39 -52.16 102.29 -3.58
CA ASP A 39 -50.69 102.38 -3.48
C ASP A 39 -50.17 101.72 -2.20
N LEU A 40 -50.88 101.86 -1.07
CA LEU A 40 -50.55 101.15 0.16
C LEU A 40 -50.66 99.62 -0.02
N SER A 41 -51.66 99.13 -0.76
CA SER A 41 -51.77 97.70 -1.09
C SER A 41 -50.58 97.23 -1.95
N ARG A 42 -50.20 98.02 -2.97
CA ARG A 42 -49.06 97.73 -3.85
C ARG A 42 -47.72 97.73 -3.10
N TYR A 43 -47.48 98.71 -2.25
CA TYR A 43 -46.26 98.76 -1.43
C TYR A 43 -46.26 97.67 -0.35
N SER A 44 -47.43 97.32 0.20
CA SER A 44 -47.55 96.17 1.10
C SER A 44 -47.16 94.86 0.41
N GLU A 45 -47.66 94.60 -0.80
CA GLU A 45 -47.26 93.42 -1.57
C GLU A 45 -45.75 93.39 -1.82
N GLN A 46 -45.15 94.53 -2.22
CA GLN A 46 -43.70 94.61 -2.46
C GLN A 46 -42.87 94.40 -1.18
N VAL A 47 -43.29 94.96 -0.03
CA VAL A 47 -42.63 94.75 1.26
C VAL A 47 -42.77 93.28 1.70
N THR A 48 -43.94 92.66 1.55
CA THR A 48 -44.14 91.23 1.83
C THR A 48 -43.25 90.35 0.94
N GLN A 49 -43.22 90.60 -0.38
CA GLN A 49 -42.36 89.85 -1.31
C GLN A 49 -40.87 89.95 -0.96
N LEU A 50 -40.40 91.14 -0.53
CA LEU A 50 -39.02 91.36 -0.06
C LEU A 50 -38.76 90.64 1.28
N SER A 51 -39.71 90.67 2.20
CA SER A 51 -39.62 90.03 3.51
C SER A 51 -39.60 88.52 3.41
N ASP A 52 -40.44 87.93 2.55
CA ASP A 52 -40.43 86.51 2.23
C ASP A 52 -39.15 86.09 1.50
N ARG A 53 -38.59 86.96 0.66
CA ARG A 53 -37.30 86.72 0.01
C ARG A 53 -36.15 86.74 1.04
N TRP A 54 -36.14 87.70 1.97
CA TRP A 54 -35.16 87.78 3.05
C TRP A 54 -35.24 86.54 3.96
N ARG A 55 -36.46 86.17 4.42
CA ARG A 55 -36.70 84.99 5.25
C ARG A 55 -36.27 83.69 4.57
N ARG A 56 -36.52 83.54 3.26
CA ARG A 56 -36.05 82.38 2.47
C ARG A 56 -34.52 82.33 2.36
N LEU A 57 -33.87 83.45 2.04
CA LEU A 57 -32.41 83.52 1.95
C LEU A 57 -31.74 83.24 3.30
N GLN A 58 -32.29 83.79 4.40
CA GLN A 58 -31.80 83.55 5.75
C GLN A 58 -31.91 82.06 6.10
N SER A 59 -33.09 81.47 5.88
CA SER A 59 -33.35 80.05 6.11
C SER A 59 -32.42 79.14 5.30
N GLN A 60 -32.12 79.52 4.05
CA GLN A 60 -31.20 78.80 3.17
C GLN A 60 -29.74 78.90 3.64
N ILE A 61 -29.30 80.06 4.12
CA ILE A 61 -27.96 80.24 4.71
C ILE A 61 -27.83 79.46 6.02
N ASP A 62 -28.83 79.53 6.90
CA ASP A 62 -28.83 78.81 8.18
C ASP A 62 -29.02 77.29 8.01
N PHE A 63 -29.56 76.81 6.88
CA PHE A 63 -29.48 75.40 6.49
C PHE A 63 -28.04 75.04 6.06
N ARG A 64 -27.50 75.77 5.07
CA ARG A 64 -26.15 75.54 4.53
C ARG A 64 -25.01 75.60 5.55
N LEU A 65 -25.15 76.41 6.61
CA LEU A 65 -24.19 76.45 7.71
C LEU A 65 -24.20 75.15 8.53
N ARG A 66 -25.38 74.59 8.85
CA ARG A 66 -25.49 73.33 9.59
C ARG A 66 -24.98 72.12 8.80
N ASP A 67 -25.22 72.10 7.49
CA ASP A 67 -24.65 71.09 6.58
C ASP A 67 -23.11 71.11 6.65
N LEU A 68 -22.51 72.31 6.49
CA LEU A 68 -21.06 72.52 6.53
C LEU A 68 -20.45 72.20 7.91
N GLU A 69 -21.11 72.57 8.99
CA GLU A 69 -20.72 72.20 10.36
C GLU A 69 -20.72 70.67 10.55
N GLY A 70 -21.72 69.98 9.98
CA GLY A 70 -21.80 68.51 9.97
C GLY A 70 -20.64 67.86 9.21
N TYR A 71 -20.34 68.34 8.00
CA TYR A 71 -19.21 67.81 7.20
C TYR A 71 -17.86 68.12 7.81
N GLN A 72 -17.68 69.28 8.46
CA GLN A 72 -16.46 69.60 9.19
C GLN A 72 -16.21 68.57 10.31
N GLY A 73 -17.26 68.15 11.03
CA GLY A 73 -17.15 67.08 12.03
C GLY A 73 -16.72 65.74 11.43
N GLN A 74 -17.33 65.33 10.32
CA GLN A 74 -16.97 64.09 9.60
C GLN A 74 -15.51 64.13 9.11
N LEU A 75 -15.08 65.23 8.50
CA LEU A 75 -13.72 65.40 8.01
C LEU A 75 -12.70 65.37 9.15
N GLN A 76 -12.98 66.03 10.27
CA GLN A 76 -12.13 65.98 11.47
C GLN A 76 -12.02 64.55 12.04
N GLN A 77 -13.11 63.78 12.03
CA GLN A 77 -13.09 62.36 12.42
C GLN A 77 -12.18 61.54 11.51
N TYR A 78 -12.36 61.62 10.18
CA TYR A 78 -11.48 60.95 9.19
C TYR A 78 -10.01 61.36 9.37
N THR A 79 -9.69 62.65 9.48
CA THR A 79 -8.31 63.12 9.63
C THR A 79 -7.67 62.54 10.91
N THR A 80 -8.43 62.45 12.01
CA THR A 80 -7.95 61.89 13.27
C THR A 80 -7.72 60.38 13.17
N THR A 81 -8.67 59.61 12.64
CA THR A 81 -8.57 58.14 12.55
C THR A 81 -7.53 57.70 11.52
N SER A 82 -7.45 58.39 10.37
CA SER A 82 -6.46 58.16 9.30
C SER A 82 -5.03 58.47 9.77
N SER A 83 -4.82 59.59 10.49
CA SER A 83 -3.49 59.99 10.99
C SER A 83 -2.91 58.96 11.97
N VAL A 84 -3.68 58.58 12.99
CA VAL A 84 -3.28 57.58 14.00
C VAL A 84 -2.99 56.21 13.37
N LEU A 85 -3.77 55.81 12.35
CA LEU A 85 -3.53 54.57 11.62
C LEU A 85 -2.25 54.63 10.77
N SER A 86 -1.97 55.75 10.10
CA SER A 86 -0.77 55.93 9.28
C SER A 86 0.53 55.93 10.11
N GLU A 87 0.51 56.52 11.30
CA GLU A 87 1.62 56.49 12.27
C GLU A 87 1.85 55.08 12.83
N TRP A 88 0.77 54.37 13.21
CA TRP A 88 0.88 52.99 13.68
C TRP A 88 1.41 52.04 12.58
N ILE A 89 1.01 52.23 11.31
CA ILE A 89 1.57 51.48 10.16
C ILE A 89 3.08 51.78 10.01
N GLY A 90 3.49 53.05 10.12
CA GLY A 90 4.90 53.45 10.00
C GLY A 90 5.79 52.85 11.09
N THR A 91 5.38 52.99 12.36
CA THR A 91 6.12 52.43 13.51
C THR A 91 6.13 50.90 13.50
N THR A 92 5.03 50.25 13.12
CA THR A 92 4.94 48.78 13.02
C THR A 92 5.76 48.24 11.85
N ARG A 93 5.89 49.00 10.75
CA ARG A 93 6.82 48.65 9.67
C ARG A 93 8.28 48.69 10.13
N GLN A 94 8.67 49.71 10.89
CA GLN A 94 10.02 49.76 11.50
C GLN A 94 10.30 48.58 12.44
N LYS A 95 9.32 48.16 13.28
CA LYS A 95 9.43 46.92 14.07
C LYS A 95 9.69 45.70 13.16
N GLN A 96 8.94 45.59 12.05
CA GLN A 96 9.03 44.46 11.14
C GLN A 96 10.38 44.40 10.40
N ASP A 97 10.87 45.53 9.91
CA ASP A 97 12.16 45.62 9.20
C ASP A 97 13.34 45.35 10.18
N ALA A 98 13.23 45.78 11.45
CA ALA A 98 14.21 45.48 12.49
C ALA A 98 14.30 43.97 12.82
N LEU A 99 13.16 43.29 12.93
CA LEU A 99 13.11 41.82 13.11
C LEU A 99 13.68 41.05 11.90
N GLN A 100 13.67 41.63 10.70
CA GLN A 100 14.28 41.02 9.51
C GLN A 100 15.80 41.24 9.44
N ALA A 101 16.34 42.24 10.16
CA ALA A 101 17.76 42.55 10.18
C ALA A 101 18.58 41.71 11.19
N THR A 102 17.91 41.08 12.17
CA THR A 102 18.56 40.23 13.18
C THR A 102 19.00 38.88 12.62
N LYS A 103 20.24 38.46 12.92
CA LYS A 103 20.79 37.15 12.56
C LYS A 103 20.31 36.08 13.55
N ILE A 104 20.11 34.86 13.04
CA ILE A 104 19.56 33.73 13.79
C ILE A 104 20.59 32.60 13.80
N ASP A 105 21.37 32.53 14.88
CA ASP A 105 22.53 31.63 14.99
C ASP A 105 22.23 30.35 15.80
N SER A 106 21.02 30.20 16.37
CA SER A 106 20.61 29.03 17.16
C SER A 106 19.11 28.75 17.09
N ILE A 107 18.70 27.52 17.43
CA ILE A 107 17.28 27.10 17.47
C ILE A 107 16.51 27.89 18.55
N THR A 108 17.11 28.12 19.72
CA THR A 108 16.44 28.88 20.80
C THR A 108 16.26 30.36 20.43
N ALA A 109 17.21 30.96 19.71
CA ALA A 109 17.02 32.30 19.16
C ALA A 109 15.92 32.32 18.07
N LEU A 110 15.81 31.26 17.26
CA LEU A 110 14.75 31.12 16.27
C LEU A 110 13.36 30.97 16.93
N ASP A 111 13.24 30.22 18.03
CA ASP A 111 12.03 30.16 18.85
C ASP A 111 11.62 31.56 19.36
N GLU A 112 12.57 32.32 19.89
CA GLU A 112 12.32 33.70 20.37
C GLU A 112 11.87 34.62 19.22
N HIS A 113 12.57 34.61 18.08
CA HIS A 113 12.18 35.39 16.90
C HIS A 113 10.82 34.95 16.32
N LEU A 114 10.52 33.66 16.28
CA LEU A 114 9.23 33.14 15.81
C LEU A 114 8.08 33.58 16.74
N ASN A 115 8.30 33.62 18.06
CA ASN A 115 7.32 34.11 19.02
C ASN A 115 7.14 35.65 18.94
N GLN A 116 8.22 36.42 18.75
CA GLN A 116 8.15 37.87 18.52
C GLN A 116 7.37 38.18 17.23
N GLN A 117 7.67 37.49 16.13
CA GLN A 117 6.99 37.65 14.84
C GLN A 117 5.51 37.20 14.90
N LYS A 118 5.19 36.20 15.72
CA LYS A 118 3.81 35.76 15.99
C LYS A 118 3.01 36.81 16.76
N ALA A 119 3.63 37.46 17.76
CA ALA A 119 3.03 38.57 18.50
C ALA A 119 2.75 39.76 17.56
N LEU A 120 3.74 40.15 16.75
CA LEU A 120 3.59 41.25 15.77
C LEU A 120 2.48 40.97 14.75
N ASN A 121 2.39 39.74 14.22
CA ASN A 121 1.28 39.32 13.35
C ASN A 121 -0.08 39.42 14.04
N SER A 122 -0.17 39.18 15.35
CA SER A 122 -1.43 39.33 16.10
C SER A 122 -1.82 40.80 16.29
N GLU A 123 -0.86 41.68 16.57
CA GLU A 123 -1.06 43.15 16.63
C GLU A 123 -1.61 43.67 15.29
N ILE A 124 -0.99 43.28 14.17
CA ILE A 124 -1.40 43.69 12.83
C ILE A 124 -2.81 43.18 12.49
N LYS A 125 -3.14 41.92 12.79
CA LYS A 125 -4.47 41.36 12.50
C LYS A 125 -5.59 42.05 13.28
N VAL A 126 -5.37 42.42 14.54
CA VAL A 126 -6.36 43.15 15.35
C VAL A 126 -6.63 44.54 14.78
N LYS A 127 -5.62 45.20 14.19
CA LYS A 127 -5.77 46.54 13.60
C LYS A 127 -6.60 46.58 12.32
N ARG A 128 -7.04 45.45 11.76
CA ARG A 128 -7.98 45.39 10.64
C ARG A 128 -9.26 46.21 10.89
N GLU A 129 -9.86 46.09 12.08
CA GLU A 129 -11.08 46.82 12.43
C GLU A 129 -10.87 48.34 12.44
N SER A 130 -9.65 48.81 12.77
CA SER A 130 -9.28 50.22 12.67
C SER A 130 -9.20 50.70 11.21
N VAL A 131 -8.68 49.87 10.30
CA VAL A 131 -8.68 50.15 8.85
C VAL A 131 -10.12 50.21 8.32
N GLU A 132 -10.96 49.24 8.69
CA GLU A 132 -12.38 49.20 8.33
C GLU A 132 -13.18 50.36 8.97
N SER A 133 -12.73 50.94 10.08
CA SER A 133 -13.28 52.20 10.61
C SER A 133 -12.90 53.40 9.74
N VAL A 134 -11.61 53.56 9.40
CA VAL A 134 -11.14 54.66 8.54
C VAL A 134 -11.80 54.63 7.17
N LEU A 135 -12.02 53.45 6.59
CA LEU A 135 -12.75 53.31 5.32
C LEU A 135 -14.22 53.75 5.43
N ARG A 136 -14.91 53.43 6.55
CA ARG A 136 -16.28 53.92 6.81
C ARG A 136 -16.33 55.43 7.05
N ASP A 137 -15.34 55.99 7.77
CA ASP A 137 -15.19 57.45 7.94
C ASP A 137 -14.96 58.14 6.58
N THR A 138 -14.15 57.52 5.72
CA THR A 138 -13.88 57.96 4.34
C THR A 138 -15.17 57.96 3.52
N ASP A 139 -15.90 56.83 3.49
CA ASP A 139 -17.14 56.70 2.71
C ASP A 139 -18.21 57.70 3.16
N ALA A 140 -18.33 57.97 4.46
CA ALA A 140 -19.23 59.00 4.99
C ALA A 140 -18.87 60.39 4.44
N CYS A 141 -17.60 60.81 4.55
CA CYS A 141 -17.11 62.06 3.98
C CYS A 141 -17.29 62.13 2.46
N VAL A 142 -16.97 61.05 1.74
CA VAL A 142 -17.05 60.95 0.28
C VAL A 142 -18.50 61.09 -0.21
N ASN A 143 -19.47 60.49 0.47
CA ASN A 143 -20.88 60.62 0.12
C ASN A 143 -21.39 62.05 0.40
N SER A 144 -21.09 62.61 1.58
CA SER A 144 -21.38 64.01 1.92
C SER A 144 -20.84 65.01 0.89
N ILE A 145 -19.59 64.81 0.42
CA ILE A 145 -18.99 65.64 -0.64
C ILE A 145 -19.76 65.49 -1.96
N LYS A 146 -20.10 64.26 -2.38
CA LYS A 146 -20.83 63.99 -3.63
C LYS A 146 -22.24 64.56 -3.63
N ASP A 147 -22.95 64.51 -2.50
CA ASP A 147 -24.27 65.12 -2.36
C ASP A 147 -24.18 66.64 -2.51
N TYR A 148 -23.17 67.28 -1.92
CA TYR A 148 -22.91 68.72 -2.09
C TYR A 148 -22.46 69.09 -3.51
N GLU A 149 -21.64 68.27 -4.18
CA GLU A 149 -21.31 68.44 -5.61
C GLU A 149 -22.56 68.35 -6.49
N LEU A 150 -23.47 67.42 -6.19
CA LEU A 150 -24.73 67.22 -6.90
C LEU A 150 -25.70 68.40 -6.69
N GLU A 151 -25.82 68.91 -5.46
CA GLU A 151 -26.64 70.08 -5.16
C GLU A 151 -26.07 71.37 -5.74
N LEU A 152 -24.74 71.53 -5.77
CA LEU A 152 -24.08 72.66 -6.45
C LEU A 152 -24.29 72.57 -7.98
N ALA A 153 -24.26 71.35 -8.54
CA ALA A 153 -24.53 71.10 -9.96
C ALA A 153 -25.99 71.38 -10.35
N SER A 154 -26.96 71.01 -9.51
CA SER A 154 -28.38 71.27 -9.76
C SER A 154 -28.74 72.76 -9.56
N TYR A 155 -28.20 73.41 -8.52
CA TYR A 155 -28.39 74.83 -8.27
C TYR A 155 -27.83 75.69 -9.41
N SER A 156 -26.62 75.39 -9.90
CA SER A 156 -26.04 76.12 -11.03
C SER A 156 -26.80 75.87 -12.33
N ALA A 157 -27.25 74.65 -12.63
CA ALA A 157 -28.12 74.40 -13.80
C ALA A 157 -29.46 75.14 -13.71
N GLY A 158 -30.03 75.26 -12.50
CA GLY A 158 -31.20 76.10 -12.25
C GLY A 158 -30.94 77.58 -12.50
N LEU A 159 -29.79 78.11 -12.06
CA LEU A 159 -29.38 79.49 -12.35
C LEU A 159 -29.11 79.74 -13.84
N GLU A 160 -28.46 78.81 -14.55
CA GLU A 160 -28.26 78.89 -16.00
C GLU A 160 -29.60 78.96 -16.73
N THR A 161 -30.59 78.17 -16.29
CA THR A 161 -31.96 78.17 -16.84
C THR A 161 -32.72 79.48 -16.54
N LEU A 162 -32.55 80.05 -15.34
CA LEU A 162 -33.24 81.27 -14.91
C LEU A 162 -32.61 82.57 -15.45
N LEU A 163 -31.30 82.59 -15.67
CA LEU A 163 -30.53 83.77 -16.09
C LEU A 163 -30.15 83.72 -17.59
N ASN A 164 -30.27 82.56 -18.23
CA ASN A 164 -29.89 82.30 -19.63
C ASN A 164 -28.43 82.67 -19.96
N ILE A 165 -27.53 82.50 -18.97
CA ILE A 165 -26.09 82.76 -19.05
C ILE A 165 -25.34 81.48 -18.64
N PRO A 166 -24.47 80.91 -19.49
CA PRO A 166 -23.74 79.68 -19.17
C PRO A 166 -22.65 79.94 -18.11
N MET A 167 -22.66 79.16 -17.03
CA MET A 167 -21.75 79.27 -15.89
C MET A 167 -20.57 78.31 -16.06
N LYS A 168 -19.43 78.84 -16.54
CA LYS A 168 -18.18 78.07 -16.65
C LYS A 168 -17.74 77.54 -15.27
N ARG A 169 -17.80 76.23 -15.08
CA ARG A 169 -17.27 75.52 -13.91
C ARG A 169 -15.79 75.19 -14.13
N THR A 170 -14.91 75.68 -13.26
CA THR A 170 -13.47 75.37 -13.29
C THR A 170 -13.14 74.41 -12.14
N MET A 171 -13.45 73.12 -12.33
CA MET A 171 -13.16 72.06 -11.35
C MET A 171 -12.34 70.97 -12.04
N THR A 172 -11.06 70.87 -11.69
CA THR A 172 -10.08 70.00 -12.39
C THR A 172 -10.07 68.56 -11.87
N GLN A 173 -10.38 68.37 -10.59
CA GLN A 173 -10.61 67.06 -9.94
C GLN A 173 -11.70 67.24 -8.86
N SER A 174 -12.36 66.14 -8.46
CA SER A 174 -13.28 66.13 -7.32
C SER A 174 -12.49 65.88 -6.03
N PRO A 175 -12.76 66.63 -4.93
CA PRO A 175 -12.23 66.27 -3.61
C PRO A 175 -12.62 64.85 -3.17
N SER A 176 -13.76 64.33 -3.66
CA SER A 176 -14.20 62.97 -3.34
C SER A 176 -13.30 61.89 -3.96
N THR A 177 -12.68 62.12 -5.12
CA THR A 177 -11.75 61.14 -5.73
C THR A 177 -10.40 61.16 -5.02
N GLN A 178 -9.88 62.36 -4.72
CA GLN A 178 -8.64 62.53 -3.96
C GLN A 178 -8.73 61.85 -2.58
N LEU A 179 -9.85 62.00 -1.88
CA LEU A 179 -10.10 61.35 -0.60
C LEU A 179 -10.16 59.81 -0.70
N THR A 180 -10.72 59.25 -1.79
CA THR A 180 -10.65 57.80 -2.04
C THR A 180 -9.25 57.30 -2.42
N GLU A 181 -8.44 58.13 -3.09
CA GLU A 181 -7.05 57.81 -3.44
C GLU A 181 -6.15 57.76 -2.18
N GLU A 182 -6.32 58.68 -1.22
CA GLU A 182 -5.64 58.61 0.09
C GLU A 182 -6.01 57.35 0.88
N ALA A 183 -7.30 57.05 0.99
CA ALA A 183 -7.79 55.92 1.77
C ALA A 183 -7.37 54.56 1.17
N THR A 184 -7.41 54.43 -0.16
CA THR A 184 -6.94 53.21 -0.84
C THR A 184 -5.41 53.05 -0.77
N LEU A 185 -4.64 54.14 -0.79
CA LEU A 185 -3.20 54.11 -0.52
C LEU A 185 -2.90 53.64 0.92
N LEU A 186 -3.65 54.14 1.91
CA LEU A 186 -3.50 53.73 3.32
C LEU A 186 -3.87 52.26 3.53
N GLN A 187 -4.98 51.80 2.92
CA GLN A 187 -5.38 50.39 2.90
C GLN A 187 -4.32 49.50 2.25
N THR A 188 -3.73 49.94 1.13
CA THR A 188 -2.66 49.22 0.43
C THR A 188 -1.41 49.07 1.31
N ARG A 189 -0.95 50.15 1.95
CA ARG A 189 0.18 50.12 2.90
C ARG A 189 -0.06 49.17 4.08
N TYR A 190 -1.30 49.05 4.56
CA TYR A 190 -1.67 48.06 5.58
C TYR A 190 -1.63 46.62 5.04
N ILE A 191 -2.15 46.38 3.84
CA ILE A 191 -2.13 45.05 3.20
C ILE A 191 -0.68 44.60 2.94
N GLU A 192 0.20 45.48 2.46
CA GLU A 192 1.63 45.20 2.29
C GLU A 192 2.34 44.85 3.60
N LEU A 193 1.99 45.51 4.71
CA LEU A 193 2.53 45.19 6.03
C LEU A 193 2.03 43.82 6.51
N LEU A 194 0.75 43.51 6.30
CA LEU A 194 0.13 42.23 6.66
C LEU A 194 0.69 41.06 5.84
N THR A 195 0.92 41.22 4.54
CA THR A 195 1.52 40.17 3.69
C THR A 195 2.98 39.96 4.04
N LEU A 196 3.79 41.03 4.13
CA LEU A 196 5.20 40.92 4.52
C LEU A 196 5.38 40.25 5.89
N SER A 197 4.54 40.64 6.88
CA SER A 197 4.60 40.05 8.22
C SER A 197 4.16 38.58 8.22
N GLY A 198 3.14 38.23 7.43
CA GLY A 198 2.68 36.85 7.27
C GLY A 198 3.69 35.95 6.54
N ASP A 199 4.36 36.46 5.50
CA ASP A 199 5.34 35.70 4.73
C ASP A 199 6.67 35.54 5.47
N TYR A 200 7.11 36.55 6.24
CA TYR A 200 8.27 36.38 7.12
C TYR A 200 7.98 35.39 8.27
N TYR A 201 6.73 35.32 8.77
CA TYR A 201 6.33 34.28 9.73
C TYR A 201 6.38 32.86 9.13
N LYS A 202 5.93 32.68 7.88
CA LYS A 202 6.08 31.40 7.15
C LYS A 202 7.56 31.03 7.01
N TYR A 203 8.40 31.98 6.57
CA TYR A 203 9.84 31.78 6.43
C TYR A 203 10.51 31.33 7.73
N LEU A 204 10.22 31.97 8.87
CA LEU A 204 10.74 31.54 10.17
C LEU A 204 10.25 30.14 10.57
N GLY A 205 8.99 29.79 10.26
CA GLY A 205 8.45 28.44 10.50
C GLY A 205 9.09 27.36 9.63
N GLU A 206 9.36 27.65 8.35
CA GLU A 206 10.12 26.78 7.46
C GLU A 206 11.58 26.62 7.91
N LEU A 207 12.23 27.72 8.32
CA LEU A 207 13.58 27.69 8.88
C LEU A 207 13.66 26.85 10.15
N HIS A 208 12.66 26.96 11.05
CA HIS A 208 12.60 26.18 12.29
C HIS A 208 12.51 24.68 11.98
N LYS A 209 11.53 24.31 11.14
CA LYS A 209 11.35 22.94 10.68
C LYS A 209 12.62 22.39 10.02
N ASN A 210 13.30 23.16 9.16
CA ASN A 210 14.55 22.73 8.53
C ASN A 210 15.67 22.49 9.56
N MET A 211 15.78 23.31 10.61
CA MET A 211 16.77 23.10 11.68
C MET A 211 16.43 21.89 12.57
N GLU A 212 15.14 21.62 12.84
CA GLU A 212 14.71 20.41 13.52
C GLU A 212 14.92 19.14 12.69
N GLU A 213 14.64 19.18 11.38
CA GLU A 213 14.91 18.08 10.45
C GLU A 213 16.41 17.79 10.36
N LEU A 214 17.28 18.81 10.35
CA LEU A 214 18.74 18.63 10.42
C LEU A 214 19.18 18.01 11.76
N LYS A 215 18.63 18.48 12.89
CA LYS A 215 18.95 17.98 14.23
C LYS A 215 18.50 16.52 14.42
N THR A 216 17.30 16.18 13.98
CA THR A 216 16.76 14.81 14.04
C THR A 216 17.47 13.88 13.06
N SER A 217 17.75 14.32 11.83
CA SER A 217 18.54 13.57 10.85
C SER A 217 19.95 13.24 11.35
N SER A 218 20.63 14.22 11.97
CA SER A 218 21.94 14.01 12.60
C SER A 218 21.90 12.96 13.73
N LEU A 219 20.89 13.01 14.59
CA LEU A 219 20.68 12.03 15.67
C LEU A 219 20.35 10.62 15.13
N ILE A 220 19.53 10.54 14.07
CA ILE A 220 19.21 9.28 13.37
C ILE A 220 20.47 8.72 12.70
N GLN A 221 21.33 9.56 12.12
CA GLN A 221 22.59 9.13 11.52
C GLN A 221 23.56 8.59 12.58
N SER A 222 23.72 9.30 13.70
CA SER A 222 24.57 8.86 14.83
C SER A 222 24.12 7.50 15.40
N THR A 223 22.82 7.36 15.70
CA THR A 223 22.25 6.11 16.22
C THR A 223 22.28 4.97 15.21
N LYS A 224 22.11 5.25 13.90
CA LYS A 224 22.26 4.25 12.83
C LYS A 224 23.71 3.73 12.73
N THR A 225 24.71 4.60 12.90
CA THR A 225 26.12 4.17 12.91
C THR A 225 26.40 3.24 14.09
N GLN A 226 25.99 3.60 15.31
CA GLN A 226 26.14 2.77 16.51
C GLN A 226 25.45 1.40 16.36
N TYR A 227 24.25 1.36 15.77
CA TYR A 227 23.57 0.09 15.48
C TYR A 227 24.32 -0.75 14.44
N SER A 228 24.89 -0.11 13.41
CA SER A 228 25.69 -0.81 12.39
C SER A 228 26.96 -1.43 12.98
N GLU A 229 27.61 -0.74 13.93
CA GLU A 229 28.81 -1.23 14.63
C GLU A 229 28.47 -2.46 15.48
N MET A 230 27.38 -2.41 16.27
CA MET A 230 26.92 -3.57 17.06
C MET A 230 26.53 -4.78 16.20
N VAL A 231 25.99 -4.58 14.99
CA VAL A 231 25.68 -5.70 14.07
C VAL A 231 26.96 -6.36 13.54
N VAL A 232 27.99 -5.57 13.20
CA VAL A 232 29.29 -6.11 12.77
C VAL A 232 29.97 -6.89 13.90
N GLU A 233 29.91 -6.38 15.14
CA GLU A 233 30.45 -7.08 16.31
C GLU A 233 29.69 -8.39 16.60
N ARG A 234 28.35 -8.36 16.54
CA ARG A 234 27.50 -9.57 16.65
C ARG A 234 27.88 -10.64 15.64
N ASP A 235 28.09 -10.24 14.38
CA ASP A 235 28.36 -11.18 13.29
C ASP A 235 29.78 -11.76 13.38
N ALA A 236 30.76 -10.97 13.83
CA ALA A 236 32.09 -11.46 14.19
C ALA A 236 32.04 -12.46 15.36
N LEU A 237 31.23 -12.20 16.39
CA LEU A 237 31.03 -13.13 17.52
C LEU A 237 30.33 -14.42 17.11
N LEU A 238 29.31 -14.36 16.24
CA LEU A 238 28.66 -15.55 15.66
C LEU A 238 29.63 -16.40 14.83
N LEU A 239 30.49 -15.76 14.03
CA LEU A 239 31.50 -16.47 13.24
C LEU A 239 32.53 -17.17 14.16
N LYS A 240 32.93 -16.50 15.25
CA LYS A 240 33.85 -17.04 16.26
C LYS A 240 33.24 -18.20 17.05
N LEU A 241 31.96 -18.11 17.41
CA LEU A 241 31.22 -19.20 18.05
C LEU A 241 31.19 -20.45 17.16
N LYS A 242 30.83 -20.27 15.89
CA LYS A 242 30.82 -21.35 14.88
C LYS A 242 32.19 -22.00 14.70
N GLN A 243 33.27 -21.23 14.75
CA GLN A 243 34.63 -21.80 14.74
C GLN A 243 34.87 -22.66 15.99
N THR A 244 34.54 -22.16 17.19
CA THR A 244 34.73 -22.95 18.42
C THR A 244 33.87 -24.21 18.47
N ASP A 245 32.68 -24.22 17.86
CA ASP A 245 31.87 -25.44 17.72
C ASP A 245 32.48 -26.45 16.75
N GLN A 246 33.09 -25.98 15.64
CA GLN A 246 33.84 -26.84 14.71
C GLN A 246 35.09 -27.43 15.37
N ASP A 247 35.86 -26.62 16.09
CA ASP A 247 37.06 -27.05 16.82
C ASP A 247 36.70 -28.07 17.90
N ARG A 248 35.59 -27.85 18.62
CA ARG A 248 35.04 -28.79 19.62
C ARG A 248 34.63 -30.12 18.99
N ALA A 249 33.92 -30.10 17.86
CA ALA A 249 33.52 -31.30 17.14
C ALA A 249 34.72 -32.08 16.56
N MET A 250 35.79 -31.40 16.18
CA MET A 250 37.05 -32.03 15.78
C MET A 250 37.78 -32.66 16.98
N SER A 251 37.82 -31.98 18.13
CA SER A 251 38.38 -32.53 19.37
C SER A 251 37.66 -33.81 19.82
N GLN A 252 36.33 -33.84 19.73
CA GLN A 252 35.54 -35.04 20.07
C GLN A 252 35.88 -36.23 19.17
N LYS A 253 36.03 -36.03 17.85
CA LYS A 253 36.44 -37.10 16.92
C LYS A 253 37.85 -37.65 17.23
N LEU A 254 38.79 -36.77 17.58
CA LEU A 254 40.14 -37.19 17.98
C LEU A 254 40.12 -37.98 19.31
N GLU A 255 39.24 -37.61 20.24
CA GLU A 255 39.03 -38.34 21.49
C GLU A 255 38.34 -39.70 21.27
N GLU A 256 37.37 -39.79 20.35
CA GLU A 256 36.74 -41.06 19.94
C GLU A 256 37.76 -42.02 19.28
N GLU A 257 38.57 -41.54 18.34
CA GLU A 257 39.59 -42.36 17.68
C GLU A 257 40.72 -42.76 18.64
N LEU A 258 41.13 -41.89 19.57
CA LEU A 258 42.07 -42.25 20.63
C LEU A 258 41.51 -43.38 21.53
N ASN A 259 40.22 -43.34 21.86
CA ASN A 259 39.57 -44.40 22.63
C ASN A 259 39.43 -45.71 21.83
N ARG A 260 39.19 -45.66 20.51
CA ARG A 260 39.21 -46.85 19.63
C ARG A 260 40.59 -47.51 19.60
N ILE A 261 41.64 -46.72 19.38
CA ILE A 261 43.03 -47.20 19.36
C ILE A 261 43.39 -47.83 20.72
N LYS A 262 43.00 -47.18 21.83
CA LYS A 262 43.21 -47.70 23.19
C LYS A 262 42.52 -49.05 23.42
N LEU A 263 41.27 -49.20 23.01
CA LEU A 263 40.52 -50.47 23.10
C LEU A 263 41.16 -51.58 22.23
N SER A 264 41.62 -51.23 21.02
CA SER A 264 42.33 -52.17 20.14
C SER A 264 43.62 -52.66 20.79
N LEU A 265 44.45 -51.74 21.30
CA LEU A 265 45.71 -52.05 21.98
C LEU A 265 45.51 -52.88 23.24
N GLU A 266 44.45 -52.62 24.03
CA GLU A 266 44.12 -53.45 25.19
C GLU A 266 43.69 -54.87 24.77
N SER A 267 42.98 -55.02 23.65
CA SER A 267 42.62 -56.34 23.11
C SER A 267 43.84 -57.13 22.61
N GLU A 268 44.79 -56.47 21.94
CA GLU A 268 46.07 -57.07 21.54
C GLU A 268 46.91 -57.48 22.74
N LEU A 269 46.97 -56.64 23.79
CA LEU A 269 47.72 -56.94 25.01
C LEU A 269 47.16 -58.20 25.71
N ARG A 270 45.83 -58.33 25.79
CA ARG A 270 45.15 -59.52 26.32
C ARG A 270 45.39 -60.76 25.46
N LEU A 271 45.44 -60.62 24.13
CA LEU A 271 45.72 -61.73 23.21
C LEU A 271 47.18 -62.18 23.30
N LYS A 272 48.13 -61.24 23.40
CA LYS A 272 49.55 -61.50 23.64
C LYS A 272 49.79 -62.24 24.97
N LEU A 273 49.07 -61.87 26.03
CA LEU A 273 49.12 -62.58 27.31
C LEU A 273 48.74 -64.06 27.16
N ARG A 274 47.63 -64.37 26.49
CA ARG A 274 47.23 -65.77 26.22
C ARG A 274 48.28 -66.53 25.41
N LEU A 275 48.80 -65.93 24.34
CA LEU A 275 49.85 -66.56 23.52
C LEU A 275 51.15 -66.81 24.32
N GLN A 276 51.43 -66.00 25.34
CA GLN A 276 52.56 -66.20 26.25
C GLN A 276 52.30 -67.33 27.26
N GLU A 277 51.08 -67.42 27.80
CA GLU A 277 50.62 -68.55 28.64
C GLU A 277 50.67 -69.88 27.86
N GLU A 278 50.20 -69.89 26.61
CA GLU A 278 50.25 -71.07 25.73
C GLU A 278 51.70 -71.46 25.37
N ASN A 279 52.60 -70.50 25.12
CA ASN A 279 54.01 -70.79 24.88
C ASN A 279 54.69 -71.42 26.11
N GLU A 280 54.49 -70.87 27.30
CA GLU A 280 55.03 -71.46 28.54
C GLU A 280 54.42 -72.85 28.81
N LYS A 281 53.14 -73.08 28.49
CA LYS A 281 52.54 -74.41 28.57
C LYS A 281 53.23 -75.40 27.61
N VAL A 282 53.33 -75.07 26.32
CA VAL A 282 53.98 -75.92 25.30
C VAL A 282 55.45 -76.21 25.66
N LYS A 283 56.15 -75.23 26.21
CA LYS A 283 57.54 -75.35 26.72
C LYS A 283 57.64 -76.29 27.92
N ASN A 284 56.69 -76.25 28.85
CA ASN A 284 56.62 -77.21 29.97
C ASN A 284 56.27 -78.63 29.50
N ASP A 285 55.30 -78.77 28.59
CA ASP A 285 54.95 -80.05 27.96
C ASP A 285 56.17 -80.65 27.22
N PHE A 286 56.92 -79.84 26.47
CA PHE A 286 58.16 -80.24 25.80
C PHE A 286 59.24 -80.71 26.79
N LEU A 287 59.45 -79.99 27.91
CA LEU A 287 60.40 -80.40 28.95
C LEU A 287 60.01 -81.73 29.61
N TYR A 288 58.72 -81.96 29.83
CA TYR A 288 58.21 -83.24 30.33
C TYR A 288 58.48 -84.38 29.34
N TRP A 289 58.14 -84.22 28.06
CA TRP A 289 58.39 -85.22 27.03
C TRP A 289 59.89 -85.48 26.82
N LYS A 290 60.74 -84.44 26.91
CA LYS A 290 62.20 -84.57 26.87
C LYS A 290 62.71 -85.45 28.02
N GLY A 291 62.30 -85.19 29.27
CA GLY A 291 62.71 -86.00 30.42
C GLY A 291 62.25 -87.48 30.32
N GLN A 292 61.05 -87.72 29.78
CA GLN A 292 60.56 -89.07 29.50
C GLN A 292 61.39 -89.78 28.40
N TYR A 293 61.85 -89.04 27.38
CA TYR A 293 62.72 -89.57 26.35
C TYR A 293 64.12 -89.91 26.90
N GLU A 294 64.76 -88.97 27.62
CA GLU A 294 66.09 -89.17 28.22
C GLU A 294 66.09 -90.34 29.22
N SER A 295 65.01 -90.53 29.98
CA SER A 295 64.82 -91.68 30.87
C SER A 295 64.74 -93.01 30.10
N LYS A 296 63.98 -93.07 29.00
CA LYS A 296 63.92 -94.26 28.12
C LYS A 296 65.25 -94.54 27.42
N GLU A 297 65.95 -93.50 26.97
CA GLU A 297 67.27 -93.65 26.36
C GLU A 297 68.28 -94.22 27.37
N GLY A 298 68.26 -93.76 28.62
CA GLY A 298 69.05 -94.33 29.71
C GLY A 298 68.76 -95.82 29.94
N ALA A 299 67.49 -96.24 29.88
CA ALA A 299 67.12 -97.65 29.97
C ALA A 299 67.61 -98.47 28.76
N VAL A 300 67.51 -97.95 27.54
CA VAL A 300 68.02 -98.63 26.32
C VAL A 300 69.54 -98.84 26.43
N ARG A 301 70.31 -97.82 26.83
CA ARG A 301 71.77 -97.94 27.03
C ARG A 301 72.14 -98.99 28.09
N GLN A 302 71.30 -99.21 29.11
CA GLN A 302 71.50 -100.30 30.08
C GLN A 302 71.22 -101.68 29.45
N PHE A 303 70.16 -101.82 28.66
CA PHE A 303 69.88 -103.05 27.89
C PHE A 303 71.01 -103.39 26.91
N ASP A 304 71.55 -102.42 26.18
CA ASP A 304 72.68 -102.63 25.27
C ASP A 304 73.94 -103.09 26.01
N SER A 305 74.25 -102.52 27.20
CA SER A 305 75.38 -102.96 28.02
C SER A 305 75.22 -104.39 28.57
N VAL A 306 73.97 -104.83 28.84
CA VAL A 306 73.69 -106.23 29.23
C VAL A 306 73.81 -107.17 28.03
N LYS A 307 73.25 -106.77 26.87
CA LYS A 307 73.36 -107.51 25.61
C LYS A 307 74.83 -107.74 25.22
N GLU A 308 75.65 -106.69 25.26
CA GLU A 308 77.07 -106.75 24.89
C GLU A 308 77.88 -107.65 25.85
N LYS A 309 77.46 -107.84 27.11
CA LYS A 309 78.07 -108.82 28.02
C LYS A 309 77.72 -110.25 27.59
N LEU A 310 76.44 -110.51 27.32
CA LEU A 310 75.96 -111.82 26.84
C LEU A 310 76.59 -112.18 25.49
N GLU A 311 76.83 -111.22 24.60
CA GLU A 311 77.50 -111.46 23.31
C GLU A 311 78.98 -111.82 23.48
N ARG A 312 79.70 -111.26 24.48
CA ARG A 312 81.07 -111.68 24.82
C ARG A 312 81.09 -113.10 25.39
N GLU A 313 80.17 -113.42 26.30
CA GLU A 313 80.04 -114.77 26.88
C GLU A 313 79.73 -115.81 25.79
N ARG A 314 78.79 -115.52 24.88
CA ARG A 314 78.48 -116.37 23.73
C ARG A 314 79.71 -116.58 22.84
N SER A 315 80.45 -115.53 22.53
CA SER A 315 81.66 -115.60 21.70
C SER A 315 82.74 -116.47 22.36
N SER A 316 82.90 -116.40 23.68
CA SER A 316 83.83 -117.26 24.43
C SER A 316 83.43 -118.73 24.35
N LEU A 317 82.13 -119.04 24.46
CA LEU A 317 81.61 -120.40 24.32
C LEU A 317 81.77 -120.93 22.89
N GLU A 318 81.54 -120.10 21.86
CA GLU A 318 81.78 -120.45 20.45
C GLU A 318 83.25 -120.85 20.22
N THR A 319 84.23 -120.11 20.77
CA THR A 319 85.65 -120.47 20.63
C THR A 319 86.05 -121.79 21.31
N GLU A 320 85.43 -122.13 22.43
CA GLU A 320 85.72 -123.39 23.14
C GLU A 320 85.04 -124.59 22.45
N ILE A 321 83.85 -124.40 21.86
CA ILE A 321 83.21 -125.39 20.99
C ILE A 321 84.07 -125.67 19.75
N GLU A 322 84.64 -124.63 19.11
CA GLU A 322 85.56 -124.82 17.98
C GLU A 322 86.83 -125.61 18.35
N ARG A 323 87.37 -125.42 19.56
CA ARG A 323 88.53 -126.19 20.05
C ARG A 323 88.19 -127.67 20.15
N LEU A 324 87.07 -128.00 20.81
CA LEU A 324 86.60 -129.37 21.00
C LEU A 324 86.24 -130.07 19.67
N MET A 325 85.64 -129.36 18.71
CA MET A 325 85.38 -129.90 17.37
C MET A 325 86.66 -130.25 16.59
N ARG A 326 87.77 -129.53 16.84
CA ARG A 326 89.06 -129.75 16.18
C ARG A 326 89.72 -131.05 16.66
N GLU A 327 89.73 -131.27 17.97
CA GLU A 327 90.24 -132.48 18.62
C GLU A 327 89.47 -133.74 18.18
N LEU A 328 88.14 -133.63 18.04
CA LEU A 328 87.30 -134.69 17.48
C LEU A 328 87.66 -135.02 16.02
N ARG A 329 87.85 -134.01 15.16
CA ARG A 329 88.17 -134.20 13.74
C ARG A 329 89.50 -134.90 13.53
N GLU A 330 90.53 -134.54 14.29
CA GLU A 330 91.83 -135.25 14.26
C GLU A 330 91.69 -136.72 14.72
N GLY A 331 90.72 -137.01 15.59
CA GLY A 331 90.33 -138.38 15.95
C GLY A 331 89.72 -139.16 14.79
N GLU A 332 88.75 -138.56 14.09
CA GLU A 332 88.08 -139.19 12.95
C GLU A 332 89.01 -139.48 11.78
N ASP A 333 89.88 -138.54 11.41
CA ASP A 333 90.67 -138.62 10.18
C ASP A 333 91.74 -139.73 10.26
N ARG A 334 92.22 -140.06 11.48
CA ARG A 334 93.03 -141.26 11.75
C ARG A 334 92.28 -142.58 11.50
N TYR A 335 90.94 -142.58 11.58
CA TYR A 335 90.10 -143.74 11.26
C TYR A 335 89.80 -143.84 9.75
N LYS A 336 89.54 -142.70 9.08
CA LYS A 336 89.19 -142.63 7.65
C LYS A 336 90.30 -143.15 6.73
N SER A 337 91.56 -142.81 7.01
CA SER A 337 92.71 -143.26 6.19
C SER A 337 92.87 -144.78 6.10
N ARG A 338 92.36 -145.54 7.08
CA ARG A 338 92.42 -147.01 7.09
C ARG A 338 91.27 -147.67 6.32
N LEU A 339 90.19 -146.94 6.04
CA LEU A 339 89.03 -147.40 5.26
C LEU A 339 89.20 -147.15 3.75
N LEU A 340 89.95 -146.09 3.39
CA LEU A 340 90.15 -145.67 2.00
C LEU A 340 90.81 -146.76 1.12
N ILE A 341 91.69 -147.59 1.70
CA ILE A 341 92.40 -148.67 1.00
C ILE A 341 91.44 -149.79 0.55
N THR A 342 90.32 -150.02 1.26
CA THR A 342 89.32 -151.03 0.89
C THR A 342 88.25 -150.52 -0.07
N GLN A 343 88.20 -149.21 -0.36
CA GLN A 343 87.12 -148.61 -1.15
C GLN A 343 87.46 -148.41 -2.63
N THR A 344 88.73 -148.55 -3.01
CA THR A 344 89.22 -148.46 -4.41
C THR A 344 88.78 -149.63 -5.30
N GLN A 345 88.17 -150.68 -4.73
CA GLN A 345 87.72 -151.88 -5.47
C GLN A 345 86.22 -151.87 -5.85
N LEU A 346 85.48 -150.79 -5.60
CA LEU A 346 84.01 -150.76 -5.74
C LEU A 346 83.42 -149.62 -6.60
N SER A 347 84.21 -148.64 -7.05
CA SER A 347 83.68 -147.45 -7.74
C SER A 347 83.65 -147.52 -9.28
N GLU A 348 84.07 -148.63 -9.90
CA GLU A 348 84.04 -148.79 -11.37
C GLU A 348 82.64 -149.13 -11.93
N LEU A 349 81.63 -149.35 -11.06
CA LEU A 349 80.34 -149.96 -11.43
C LEU A 349 79.09 -149.10 -11.19
N THR A 350 79.21 -147.76 -11.14
CA THR A 350 78.02 -146.87 -11.06
C THR A 350 78.01 -145.69 -12.04
N SER A 351 78.75 -145.81 -13.15
CA SER A 351 78.72 -144.93 -14.35
C SER A 351 77.40 -145.01 -15.15
N VAL A 352 76.27 -145.27 -14.48
CA VAL A 352 74.97 -145.60 -15.09
C VAL A 352 73.80 -144.87 -14.38
N ARG A 353 74.06 -143.98 -13.41
CA ARG A 353 73.07 -143.01 -12.90
C ARG A 353 73.18 -141.66 -13.62
N ASP A 354 73.49 -141.76 -14.91
CA ASP A 354 73.49 -140.69 -15.89
C ASP A 354 72.04 -140.28 -16.23
N THR A 355 71.90 -139.11 -16.87
CA THR A 355 70.79 -138.80 -17.81
C THR A 355 69.34 -139.16 -17.40
N LEU A 356 68.72 -138.44 -16.45
CA LEU A 356 67.24 -138.44 -16.36
C LEU A 356 66.55 -137.13 -15.93
N GLU A 357 67.12 -136.31 -15.03
CA GLU A 357 66.46 -135.08 -14.53
C GLU A 357 67.19 -133.78 -14.91
N ALA A 358 67.73 -133.76 -16.13
CA ALA A 358 68.22 -132.54 -16.79
C ALA A 358 67.19 -132.01 -17.81
N ASP A 359 65.97 -131.69 -17.36
CA ASP A 359 64.93 -131.17 -18.25
C ASP A 359 64.08 -130.05 -17.60
N LEU A 360 63.57 -129.14 -18.45
CA LEU A 360 62.59 -128.07 -18.17
C LEU A 360 63.01 -126.83 -17.31
N ARG A 361 63.65 -125.85 -17.97
CA ARG A 361 63.18 -124.43 -18.18
C ARG A 361 62.86 -123.51 -16.98
N LYS A 362 62.89 -122.16 -17.04
CA LYS A 362 63.51 -121.11 -17.90
C LYS A 362 63.37 -119.74 -17.16
N LEU A 363 63.94 -118.67 -17.71
CA LEU A 363 63.69 -117.26 -17.32
C LEU A 363 62.19 -116.89 -17.33
N ARG A 364 61.76 -115.87 -16.53
CA ARG A 364 61.35 -114.52 -17.03
C ARG A 364 60.35 -113.71 -16.14
N GLU A 365 60.77 -112.51 -15.71
CA GLU A 365 60.08 -111.20 -15.57
C GLU A 365 58.61 -110.98 -15.06
N GLN A 366 58.48 -110.02 -14.12
CA GLN A 366 57.64 -108.77 -14.15
C GLN A 366 56.13 -108.67 -13.71
N HIS A 367 55.88 -107.60 -12.91
CA HIS A 367 54.88 -106.49 -13.06
C HIS A 367 53.44 -106.45 -12.45
N ASN A 368 53.03 -105.17 -12.21
CA ASN A 368 51.69 -104.51 -12.32
C ASN A 368 50.80 -104.26 -11.07
N ALA A 369 49.93 -103.21 -11.01
CA ALA A 369 49.89 -101.86 -11.63
C ALA A 369 48.66 -100.99 -11.17
N CYS A 370 48.75 -99.64 -11.38
CA CYS A 370 47.70 -98.65 -11.75
C CYS A 370 46.40 -98.46 -10.89
N ALA A 371 45.85 -97.28 -10.53
CA ALA A 371 45.96 -95.83 -10.88
C ALA A 371 45.03 -95.23 -11.99
N LYS A 372 44.85 -93.87 -11.95
CA LYS A 372 44.15 -92.88 -12.82
C LYS A 372 44.00 -91.54 -12.03
N HIS A 373 43.54 -90.35 -12.46
CA HIS A 373 43.47 -89.46 -13.68
C HIS A 373 42.76 -88.14 -13.20
N THR A 374 42.66 -86.95 -13.81
CA THR A 374 43.02 -86.24 -15.09
C THR A 374 43.07 -84.71 -14.74
N GLN A 375 43.84 -83.77 -15.33
CA GLN A 375 43.90 -83.24 -16.72
C GLN A 375 42.64 -82.45 -17.17
N THR A 376 42.67 -81.27 -17.83
CA THR A 376 43.77 -80.38 -18.31
C THR A 376 43.28 -78.95 -18.67
N ASP A 377 44.21 -77.96 -18.65
CA ASP A 377 44.43 -76.73 -19.48
C ASP A 377 43.32 -75.73 -19.94
N GLU A 378 43.62 -74.42 -19.95
CA GLU A 378 43.94 -73.60 -21.17
C GLU A 378 43.92 -72.04 -20.98
N ASN A 379 44.75 -71.32 -21.78
CA ASN A 379 44.66 -69.92 -22.28
C ASN A 379 44.46 -68.68 -21.32
N GLY A 380 44.87 -67.43 -21.65
CA GLY A 380 45.69 -66.97 -22.78
C GLY A 380 45.79 -65.42 -23.01
N LYS A 381 46.88 -64.79 -22.54
CA LYS A 381 47.70 -63.75 -23.25
C LYS A 381 47.16 -62.30 -23.53
N LYS A 382 47.68 -61.31 -22.75
CA LYS A 382 48.18 -59.94 -23.15
C LYS A 382 47.19 -58.84 -23.64
N ASP A 383 47.55 -57.55 -23.75
CA ASP A 383 48.44 -56.60 -23.00
C ASP A 383 48.29 -55.15 -23.57
N LEU A 384 48.59 -54.14 -22.74
CA LEU A 384 49.04 -52.76 -23.05
C LEU A 384 48.13 -51.71 -23.74
N ASP A 385 48.23 -50.48 -23.22
CA ASP A 385 47.76 -49.21 -23.83
C ASP A 385 48.66 -48.76 -25.01
N PRO A 386 48.25 -47.72 -25.78
CA PRO A 386 48.81 -46.39 -25.49
C PRO A 386 47.80 -45.22 -25.65
N ALA A 387 48.24 -44.01 -25.27
CA ALA A 387 47.38 -42.84 -25.06
C ALA A 387 47.43 -41.76 -26.17
N THR A 388 46.48 -40.82 -26.06
CA THR A 388 46.48 -39.44 -26.62
C THR A 388 46.00 -39.25 -28.07
N LEU A 389 44.90 -38.50 -28.23
CA LEU A 389 44.82 -37.36 -29.14
C LEU A 389 43.67 -36.42 -28.75
N ILE A 390 43.93 -35.11 -28.75
CA ILE A 390 42.94 -34.06 -28.46
C ILE A 390 42.31 -33.61 -29.79
N PHE A 391 40.99 -33.44 -29.82
CA PHE A 391 40.28 -32.84 -30.95
C PHE A 391 39.50 -31.60 -30.51
N ASP A 392 39.93 -30.43 -30.98
CA ASP A 392 39.21 -29.17 -30.83
C ASP A 392 37.92 -29.18 -31.68
N LYS A 393 36.83 -29.69 -31.11
CA LYS A 393 35.48 -29.42 -31.63
C LYS A 393 34.96 -28.11 -31.04
N LYS A 394 35.07 -27.04 -31.84
CA LYS A 394 34.40 -25.75 -31.62
C LYS A 394 32.93 -26.02 -31.23
N PRO A 395 32.43 -25.49 -30.09
CA PRO A 395 31.07 -25.75 -29.67
C PRO A 395 30.09 -25.20 -30.69
N MET A 396 29.09 -26.00 -31.08
CA MET A 396 27.96 -25.52 -31.87
C MET A 396 27.07 -24.64 -30.99
N THR A 397 26.93 -23.39 -31.40
CA THR A 397 26.17 -22.35 -30.71
C THR A 397 25.18 -21.67 -31.65
N VAL A 398 24.19 -21.01 -31.07
CA VAL A 398 23.15 -20.21 -31.72
C VAL A 398 22.89 -18.92 -30.92
N LYS A 399 22.33 -17.89 -31.54
CA LYS A 399 22.10 -16.58 -30.90
C LYS A 399 20.81 -16.56 -30.09
N GLY A 400 20.94 -16.34 -28.79
CA GLY A 400 19.85 -16.09 -27.86
C GLY A 400 19.59 -14.60 -27.60
N LEU A 401 19.04 -14.29 -26.43
CA LEU A 401 18.52 -12.97 -26.06
C LEU A 401 19.61 -11.94 -25.75
N ARG A 402 20.73 -12.34 -25.15
CA ARG A 402 21.87 -11.46 -24.79
C ARG A 402 23.25 -12.09 -25.06
N GLY A 403 23.30 -13.32 -25.56
CA GLY A 403 24.54 -14.05 -25.83
C GLY A 403 24.33 -15.28 -26.69
N GLU A 404 25.39 -16.06 -26.88
CA GLU A 404 25.32 -17.37 -27.56
C GLU A 404 24.85 -18.47 -26.59
N VAL A 405 24.04 -19.39 -27.11
CA VAL A 405 23.46 -20.54 -26.41
C VAL A 405 24.02 -21.80 -27.06
N SER A 406 24.46 -22.80 -26.29
CA SER A 406 24.93 -24.06 -26.89
C SER A 406 23.76 -24.98 -27.21
N ILE A 407 23.92 -25.83 -28.23
CA ILE A 407 22.90 -26.83 -28.58
C ILE A 407 22.66 -27.83 -27.43
N LYS A 408 23.61 -27.99 -26.50
CA LYS A 408 23.41 -28.79 -25.27
C LYS A 408 22.40 -28.15 -24.33
N ASP A 409 22.51 -26.84 -24.09
CA ASP A 409 21.58 -26.11 -23.20
C ASP A 409 20.13 -26.20 -23.70
N LEU A 410 19.95 -26.28 -25.03
CA LEU A 410 18.65 -26.44 -25.69
C LEU A 410 18.07 -27.86 -25.58
N MET A 411 18.91 -28.90 -25.64
CA MET A 411 18.48 -30.26 -25.28
C MET A 411 18.11 -30.36 -23.80
N ASP A 412 18.92 -29.78 -22.91
CA ASP A 412 18.66 -29.76 -21.46
C ASP A 412 17.43 -28.91 -21.09
N ALA A 413 17.02 -28.00 -21.99
CA ALA A 413 15.76 -27.26 -21.91
C ALA A 413 14.52 -28.04 -22.44
N ASN A 414 14.74 -29.16 -23.14
CA ASN A 414 13.78 -29.95 -23.93
C ASN A 414 13.27 -29.24 -25.20
N LEU A 415 14.03 -28.28 -25.75
CA LEU A 415 13.71 -27.56 -26.99
C LEU A 415 14.25 -28.24 -28.26
N LEU A 416 15.17 -29.19 -28.12
CA LEU A 416 15.74 -30.00 -29.20
C LEU A 416 15.84 -31.45 -28.77
N GLU A 417 15.58 -32.37 -29.69
CA GLU A 417 15.78 -33.80 -29.46
C GLU A 417 17.22 -34.24 -29.75
N LYS A 418 17.57 -35.45 -29.28
CA LYS A 418 18.81 -36.12 -29.69
C LYS A 418 18.85 -36.36 -31.21
N SER A 419 17.68 -36.63 -31.81
CA SER A 419 17.47 -36.80 -33.25
C SER A 419 17.83 -35.54 -34.06
N ASP A 420 17.52 -34.34 -33.55
CA ASP A 420 17.96 -33.07 -34.14
C ASP A 420 19.48 -32.90 -34.06
N MET A 421 20.06 -33.27 -32.91
CA MET A 421 21.51 -33.17 -32.69
C MET A 421 22.32 -34.13 -33.56
N ASP A 422 21.77 -35.28 -33.94
CA ASP A 422 22.38 -36.18 -34.91
C ASP A 422 22.20 -35.66 -36.34
N GLN A 423 21.04 -35.09 -36.70
CA GLN A 423 20.83 -34.41 -38.00
C GLN A 423 21.74 -33.19 -38.19
N LEU A 424 22.05 -32.45 -37.12
CA LEU A 424 22.99 -31.33 -37.12
C LEU A 424 24.45 -31.78 -37.30
N LYS A 425 24.85 -32.94 -36.74
CA LYS A 425 26.17 -33.54 -36.98
C LYS A 425 26.30 -34.06 -38.42
N ASP A 426 25.22 -34.63 -38.96
CA ASP A 426 25.11 -35.12 -40.32
C ASP A 426 25.03 -34.00 -41.38
N GLY A 427 24.90 -32.73 -40.96
CA GLY A 427 24.74 -31.58 -41.86
C GLY A 427 23.40 -31.51 -42.59
N LYS A 428 22.40 -32.30 -42.16
CA LYS A 428 21.03 -32.32 -42.71
C LYS A 428 20.17 -31.17 -42.20
N LEU A 429 20.54 -30.62 -41.04
CA LEU A 429 19.91 -29.49 -40.36
C LEU A 429 21.01 -28.47 -40.06
N THR A 430 20.78 -27.18 -40.31
CA THR A 430 21.77 -26.12 -40.00
C THR A 430 21.43 -25.39 -38.71
N SER A 431 22.40 -24.63 -38.16
CA SER A 431 22.15 -23.72 -37.05
C SER A 431 21.05 -22.69 -37.36
N GLN A 432 20.96 -22.21 -38.62
CA GLN A 432 19.94 -21.25 -39.02
C GLN A 432 18.53 -21.87 -38.99
N ASP A 433 18.39 -23.12 -39.44
CA ASP A 433 17.11 -23.85 -39.39
C ASP A 433 16.65 -24.06 -37.94
N ILE A 434 17.58 -24.42 -37.04
CA ILE A 434 17.32 -24.52 -35.60
C ILE A 434 16.89 -23.17 -35.03
N GLU A 435 17.59 -22.08 -35.37
CA GLU A 435 17.29 -20.75 -34.86
C GLU A 435 15.96 -20.17 -35.35
N ASP A 436 15.55 -20.51 -36.56
CA ASP A 436 14.27 -20.05 -37.12
C ASP A 436 13.11 -20.96 -36.68
N ARG A 437 13.35 -22.25 -36.46
CA ARG A 437 12.39 -23.19 -35.83
C ARG A 437 12.15 -22.84 -34.35
N LEU A 438 13.19 -22.43 -33.62
CA LEU A 438 13.12 -22.02 -32.20
C LEU A 438 13.09 -20.49 -32.01
N ARG A 439 12.68 -19.73 -33.03
CA ARG A 439 12.69 -18.25 -33.01
C ARG A 439 11.98 -17.67 -31.79
N SER A 440 10.81 -18.20 -31.43
CA SER A 440 10.05 -17.80 -30.23
C SER A 440 10.80 -18.01 -28.90
N TYR A 441 11.74 -18.94 -28.82
CA TYR A 441 12.51 -19.22 -27.61
C TYR A 441 13.88 -18.52 -27.59
N LEU A 442 14.47 -18.29 -28.77
CA LEU A 442 15.83 -17.75 -28.94
C LEU A 442 15.86 -16.24 -29.26
N ARG A 443 15.11 -15.78 -30.26
CA ARG A 443 15.35 -14.46 -30.87
C ARG A 443 14.10 -13.78 -31.47
N GLY A 444 13.92 -12.52 -31.11
CA GLY A 444 12.70 -11.75 -31.42
C GLY A 444 11.66 -11.81 -30.29
N SER A 445 10.52 -11.21 -30.55
CA SER A 445 9.48 -11.00 -29.54
C SER A 445 8.07 -11.24 -30.08
N THR A 446 7.23 -11.88 -29.27
CA THR A 446 5.78 -11.91 -29.46
C THR A 446 5.05 -11.04 -28.41
N CYS A 447 5.78 -10.15 -27.72
CA CYS A 447 5.19 -9.12 -26.87
C CYS A 447 4.47 -8.06 -27.72
N ILE A 448 3.63 -7.24 -27.08
CA ILE A 448 3.01 -6.06 -27.70
C ILE A 448 4.14 -5.08 -28.08
N ALA A 449 4.40 -4.96 -29.38
CA ALA A 449 5.52 -4.23 -29.97
C ALA A 449 5.26 -2.73 -30.10
N GLY A 450 4.00 -2.34 -30.25
CA GLY A 450 3.61 -0.99 -30.61
C GLY A 450 2.10 -0.75 -30.49
N VAL A 451 1.70 0.44 -30.93
CA VAL A 451 0.31 0.85 -31.09
C VAL A 451 0.00 0.94 -32.59
N TYR A 452 -1.20 0.52 -32.98
CA TYR A 452 -1.77 0.87 -34.28
C TYR A 452 -2.89 1.88 -34.05
N ASP A 453 -2.68 3.11 -34.52
CA ASP A 453 -3.72 4.14 -34.50
C ASP A 453 -4.68 3.90 -35.67
N GLU A 454 -5.91 3.47 -35.38
CA GLU A 454 -6.94 3.24 -36.40
C GLU A 454 -7.39 4.55 -37.07
N ALA A 455 -7.34 5.68 -36.35
CA ALA A 455 -7.79 6.99 -36.85
C ALA A 455 -6.88 7.57 -37.94
N ASN A 456 -5.58 7.31 -37.84
CA ASN A 456 -4.56 7.78 -38.79
C ASN A 456 -3.91 6.63 -39.60
N HIS A 457 -4.42 5.40 -39.46
CA HIS A 457 -3.88 4.16 -40.04
C HIS A 457 -2.36 3.97 -39.83
N LYS A 458 -1.83 4.40 -38.68
CA LYS A 458 -0.40 4.61 -38.43
C LYS A 458 0.11 3.71 -37.31
N THR A 459 1.19 2.96 -37.59
CA THR A 459 1.95 2.24 -36.56
C THR A 459 2.85 3.20 -35.78
N LEU A 460 2.84 3.09 -34.46
CA LEU A 460 3.56 3.91 -33.50
C LEU A 460 4.33 3.04 -32.50
N SER A 461 5.49 3.50 -32.04
CA SER A 461 6.06 2.94 -30.80
C SER A 461 5.22 3.35 -29.60
N ILE A 462 5.20 2.54 -28.54
CA ILE A 462 4.41 2.79 -27.32
C ILE A 462 4.69 4.19 -26.74
N TYR A 463 5.97 4.63 -26.76
CA TYR A 463 6.39 5.95 -26.29
C TYR A 463 6.01 7.09 -27.23
N GLN A 464 5.94 6.86 -28.56
CA GLN A 464 5.38 7.83 -29.50
C GLN A 464 3.87 7.99 -29.29
N ALA A 465 3.13 6.89 -29.10
CA ALA A 465 1.70 6.93 -28.80
C ALA A 465 1.38 7.66 -27.49
N MET A 466 2.30 7.67 -26.51
CA MET A 466 2.19 8.54 -25.33
C MET A 466 2.35 10.02 -25.68
N LYS A 467 3.34 10.37 -26.52
CA LYS A 467 3.58 11.76 -26.95
C LYS A 467 2.47 12.32 -27.83
N GLU A 468 1.86 11.47 -28.65
CA GLU A 468 0.68 11.79 -29.46
C GLU A 468 -0.63 11.72 -28.65
N GLY A 469 -0.56 11.41 -27.34
CA GLY A 469 -1.68 11.49 -26.39
C GLY A 469 -2.67 10.32 -26.42
N LEU A 470 -2.37 9.27 -27.18
CA LEU A 470 -3.16 8.05 -27.30
C LEU A 470 -3.05 7.17 -26.04
N LEU A 471 -1.86 7.11 -25.43
CA LEU A 471 -1.59 6.34 -24.20
C LEU A 471 -1.31 7.25 -23.00
N ARG A 472 -1.79 6.83 -21.82
CA ARG A 472 -1.47 7.47 -20.53
C ARG A 472 -0.07 7.04 -20.06
N PRO A 473 0.75 7.93 -19.45
CA PRO A 473 2.11 7.58 -19.01
C PRO A 473 2.25 6.36 -18.09
N GLY A 474 1.21 6.02 -17.32
CA GLY A 474 1.14 4.74 -16.60
C GLY A 474 1.18 3.56 -17.56
N THR A 475 0.10 3.35 -18.33
CA THR A 475 -0.03 2.29 -19.36
C THR A 475 1.19 2.21 -20.28
N THR A 476 1.75 3.37 -20.68
CA THR A 476 2.98 3.44 -21.49
C THR A 476 4.17 2.77 -20.79
N LEU A 477 4.43 3.11 -19.53
CA LEU A 477 5.52 2.53 -18.74
C LEU A 477 5.33 1.02 -18.59
N GLU A 478 4.11 0.57 -18.28
CA GLU A 478 3.81 -0.85 -18.01
C GLU A 478 4.05 -1.72 -19.24
N LEU A 479 3.62 -1.24 -20.42
CA LEU A 479 3.88 -1.92 -21.69
C LEU A 479 5.36 -1.89 -22.07
N LEU A 480 6.09 -0.80 -21.81
CA LEU A 480 7.55 -0.73 -22.05
C LEU A 480 8.34 -1.63 -21.07
N GLU A 481 7.93 -1.72 -19.79
CA GLU A 481 8.48 -2.66 -18.81
C GLU A 481 8.26 -4.11 -19.26
N ALA A 482 7.08 -4.43 -19.80
CA ALA A 482 6.79 -5.73 -20.39
C ALA A 482 7.69 -6.03 -21.60
N GLN A 483 7.99 -5.07 -22.46
CA GLN A 483 8.98 -5.26 -23.55
C GLN A 483 10.38 -5.56 -23.00
N ALA A 484 10.88 -4.71 -22.09
CA ALA A 484 12.20 -4.86 -21.46
C ALA A 484 12.37 -6.23 -20.78
N ALA A 485 11.34 -6.69 -20.05
CA ALA A 485 11.36 -7.97 -19.34
C ALA A 485 11.10 -9.19 -20.24
N SER A 486 10.40 -9.02 -21.38
CA SER A 486 10.16 -10.09 -22.35
C SER A 486 11.35 -10.37 -23.28
N GLY A 487 12.34 -9.48 -23.31
CA GLY A 487 13.61 -9.70 -24.03
C GLY A 487 14.22 -8.44 -24.64
N PHE A 488 13.42 -7.58 -25.27
CA PHE A 488 13.93 -6.45 -26.07
C PHE A 488 12.92 -5.30 -26.09
N MET A 489 13.43 -4.07 -26.12
CA MET A 489 12.64 -2.91 -26.55
C MET A 489 12.43 -3.00 -28.06
N ILE A 490 11.19 -2.81 -28.53
CA ILE A 490 10.84 -3.00 -29.94
C ILE A 490 10.62 -1.65 -30.63
N ASP A 491 11.24 -1.49 -31.79
CA ASP A 491 10.86 -0.47 -32.77
C ASP A 491 9.89 -1.11 -33.79
N PRO A 492 8.58 -0.83 -33.73
CA PRO A 492 7.61 -1.40 -34.65
C PRO A 492 7.62 -0.74 -36.05
N ILE A 493 8.37 0.36 -36.23
CA ILE A 493 8.51 1.06 -37.52
C ILE A 493 9.70 0.50 -38.29
N ASN A 494 10.84 0.33 -37.61
CA ASN A 494 12.08 -0.19 -38.21
C ASN A 494 12.26 -1.72 -38.02
N ASN A 495 11.33 -2.39 -37.33
CA ASN A 495 11.38 -3.81 -36.95
C ASN A 495 12.69 -4.20 -36.21
N LEU A 496 13.13 -3.35 -35.29
CA LEU A 496 14.38 -3.54 -34.52
C LEU A 496 14.08 -4.04 -33.10
N CYS A 497 14.87 -5.02 -32.66
CA CYS A 497 14.92 -5.48 -31.27
C CYS A 497 16.18 -4.90 -30.60
N LEU A 498 16.02 -4.01 -29.62
CA LEU A 498 17.12 -3.27 -28.99
C LEU A 498 17.23 -3.56 -27.48
N THR A 499 18.42 -3.33 -26.91
CA THR A 499 18.61 -3.22 -25.45
C THR A 499 17.92 -1.95 -24.93
N VAL A 500 17.65 -1.86 -23.63
CA VAL A 500 17.12 -0.60 -23.05
C VAL A 500 18.11 0.56 -23.24
N ALA A 501 19.42 0.29 -23.14
CA ALA A 501 20.46 1.29 -23.33
C ALA A 501 20.51 1.86 -24.75
N ASP A 502 20.22 1.04 -25.77
CA ASP A 502 20.22 1.47 -27.18
C ASP A 502 18.86 2.05 -27.59
N ALA A 503 17.76 1.49 -27.11
CA ALA A 503 16.42 2.05 -27.29
C ALA A 503 16.29 3.48 -26.72
N TYR A 504 16.98 3.77 -25.62
CA TYR A 504 17.11 5.13 -25.07
C TYR A 504 17.86 6.07 -26.03
N LYS A 505 18.97 5.63 -26.65
CA LYS A 505 19.71 6.43 -27.66
C LYS A 505 18.85 6.69 -28.91
N SER A 506 18.09 5.70 -29.36
CA SER A 506 17.17 5.79 -30.50
C SER A 506 15.85 6.50 -30.17
N GLY A 507 15.66 6.98 -28.94
CA GLY A 507 14.47 7.76 -28.55
C GLY A 507 13.16 6.95 -28.41
N LEU A 508 13.24 5.61 -28.31
CA LEU A 508 12.09 4.72 -28.05
C LEU A 508 11.62 4.75 -26.59
N ALA A 509 12.43 5.31 -25.68
CA ALA A 509 12.07 5.53 -24.29
C ALA A 509 12.59 6.89 -23.80
N GLY A 510 11.86 7.53 -22.89
CA GLY A 510 12.24 8.81 -22.29
C GLY A 510 13.14 8.67 -21.05
N PRO A 511 13.85 9.75 -20.66
CA PRO A 511 14.63 9.77 -19.41
C PRO A 511 13.79 9.44 -18.17
N GLU A 512 12.50 9.78 -18.18
CA GLU A 512 11.52 9.48 -17.12
C GLU A 512 11.28 7.98 -16.87
N PHE A 513 11.61 7.12 -17.84
CA PHE A 513 11.43 5.66 -17.74
C PHE A 513 12.75 4.87 -17.70
N LYS A 514 13.87 5.50 -18.08
CA LYS A 514 15.17 4.84 -18.29
C LYS A 514 15.57 3.87 -17.17
N ASP A 515 15.59 4.33 -15.92
CA ASP A 515 16.08 3.54 -14.79
C ASP A 515 15.10 2.42 -14.40
N LYS A 516 13.80 2.59 -14.66
CA LYS A 516 12.78 1.55 -14.48
C LYS A 516 12.92 0.45 -15.51
N LEU A 517 13.12 0.82 -16.78
CA LEU A 517 13.35 -0.13 -17.86
C LEU A 517 14.68 -0.89 -17.67
N LEU A 518 15.72 -0.25 -17.15
CA LEU A 518 16.98 -0.90 -16.73
C LEU A 518 16.82 -1.82 -15.49
N SER A 519 15.71 -1.70 -14.74
CA SER A 519 15.33 -2.65 -13.69
C SER A 519 14.54 -3.83 -14.26
N ALA A 520 13.65 -3.58 -15.23
CA ALA A 520 12.89 -4.61 -15.94
C ALA A 520 13.78 -5.48 -16.86
N GLU A 521 14.80 -4.92 -17.50
CA GLU A 521 15.78 -5.68 -18.33
C GLU A 521 16.61 -6.70 -17.50
N ARG A 522 16.62 -6.59 -16.17
CA ARG A 522 17.18 -7.61 -15.27
C ARG A 522 16.33 -8.89 -15.20
N ALA A 523 15.09 -8.87 -15.67
CA ALA A 523 14.33 -10.09 -15.90
C ALA A 523 14.89 -10.94 -17.07
N VAL A 524 15.73 -10.33 -17.92
CA VAL A 524 16.42 -10.97 -19.06
C VAL A 524 17.90 -11.24 -18.75
N THR A 525 18.59 -10.27 -18.15
CA THR A 525 20.02 -10.37 -17.79
C THR A 525 20.28 -10.99 -16.41
N GLY A 526 19.21 -11.17 -15.62
CA GLY A 526 19.22 -11.73 -14.27
C GLY A 526 19.51 -10.70 -13.17
N TYR A 527 19.07 -11.04 -11.95
CA TYR A 527 19.29 -10.22 -10.75
C TYR A 527 20.54 -10.70 -10.03
N LYS A 528 21.34 -9.76 -9.49
CA LYS A 528 22.48 -10.08 -8.62
C LYS A 528 22.00 -10.33 -7.19
N ASP A 529 22.34 -11.48 -6.65
CA ASP A 529 21.99 -11.91 -5.29
C ASP A 529 22.89 -11.23 -4.24
N PRO A 530 22.35 -10.39 -3.32
CA PRO A 530 23.14 -9.66 -2.35
C PRO A 530 23.96 -10.59 -1.44
N GLY A 531 25.28 -10.38 -1.41
CA GLY A 531 26.22 -11.17 -0.60
C GLY A 531 26.78 -12.43 -1.28
N THR A 532 26.29 -12.84 -2.45
CA THR A 532 26.90 -13.93 -3.24
C THR A 532 27.32 -13.51 -4.65
N ASP A 533 26.82 -12.36 -5.13
CA ASP A 533 27.01 -11.81 -6.48
C ASP A 533 26.56 -12.76 -7.63
N LYS A 534 25.86 -13.83 -7.27
CA LYS A 534 25.32 -14.85 -8.18
C LYS A 534 24.13 -14.28 -8.95
N ILE A 535 24.06 -14.59 -10.25
CA ILE A 535 22.92 -14.26 -11.09
C ILE A 535 21.76 -15.23 -10.80
N ILE A 536 20.58 -14.68 -10.49
CA ILE A 536 19.33 -15.42 -10.23
C ILE A 536 18.19 -14.96 -11.16
N SER A 537 17.18 -15.80 -11.31
CA SER A 537 15.99 -15.52 -12.15
C SER A 537 15.04 -14.48 -11.55
N LEU A 538 14.14 -13.95 -12.38
CA LEU A 538 13.04 -13.06 -11.96
C LEU A 538 12.21 -13.67 -10.83
N PHE A 539 11.80 -14.94 -10.95
CA PHE A 539 11.04 -15.65 -9.92
C PHE A 539 11.80 -15.72 -8.58
N GLN A 540 13.07 -16.11 -8.62
CA GLN A 540 13.92 -16.18 -7.41
C GLN A 540 14.17 -14.80 -6.79
N ALA A 541 14.20 -13.72 -7.59
CA ALA A 541 14.29 -12.35 -7.10
C ALA A 541 12.99 -11.90 -6.40
N ILE A 542 11.83 -12.40 -6.84
CA ILE A 542 10.53 -12.17 -6.19
C ILE A 542 10.42 -12.97 -4.88
N GLU A 543 10.84 -14.24 -4.88
CA GLU A 543 10.89 -15.08 -3.66
C GLU A 543 11.81 -14.48 -2.58
N LYS A 544 12.99 -13.97 -2.99
CA LYS A 544 13.94 -13.28 -2.09
C LYS A 544 13.55 -11.85 -1.73
N GLY A 545 12.45 -11.30 -2.26
CA GLY A 545 12.03 -9.93 -1.98
C GLY A 545 12.94 -8.83 -2.55
N LEU A 546 13.79 -9.15 -3.53
CA LEU A 546 14.60 -8.17 -4.27
C LEU A 546 13.75 -7.36 -5.27
N MET A 547 12.54 -7.82 -5.55
CA MET A 547 11.54 -7.17 -6.38
C MET A 547 10.18 -7.20 -5.68
N GLU A 548 9.40 -6.13 -5.84
CA GLU A 548 8.02 -6.05 -5.34
C GLU A 548 7.12 -7.08 -6.06
N LYS A 549 6.30 -7.82 -5.30
CA LYS A 549 5.56 -8.97 -5.82
C LYS A 549 4.60 -8.60 -6.97
N GLY A 550 3.87 -7.49 -6.90
CA GLY A 550 2.91 -7.11 -7.94
C GLY A 550 3.61 -6.78 -9.27
N HIS A 551 4.63 -5.93 -9.20
CA HIS A 551 5.50 -5.65 -10.36
C HIS A 551 6.14 -6.93 -10.93
N GLY A 552 6.67 -7.82 -10.07
CA GLY A 552 7.31 -9.07 -10.51
C GLY A 552 6.35 -10.09 -11.15
N ILE A 553 5.15 -10.25 -10.59
CA ILE A 553 4.05 -11.06 -11.15
C ILE A 553 3.72 -10.58 -12.57
N ARG A 554 3.61 -9.26 -12.76
CA ARG A 554 3.36 -8.64 -14.06
C ARG A 554 4.45 -8.95 -15.10
N LEU A 555 5.73 -8.91 -14.69
CA LEU A 555 6.84 -9.25 -15.59
C LEU A 555 6.90 -10.75 -15.91
N LEU A 556 6.55 -11.64 -14.96
CA LEU A 556 6.44 -13.09 -15.20
C LEU A 556 5.31 -13.41 -16.20
N GLU A 557 4.13 -12.80 -16.04
CA GLU A 557 3.02 -13.02 -16.97
C GLU A 557 3.38 -12.58 -18.39
N ALA A 558 4.06 -11.43 -18.54
CA ALA A 558 4.56 -10.95 -19.83
C ALA A 558 5.59 -11.91 -20.46
N GLN A 559 6.47 -12.53 -19.67
CA GLN A 559 7.40 -13.56 -20.18
C GLN A 559 6.65 -14.82 -20.67
N ILE A 560 5.75 -15.38 -19.86
CA ILE A 560 4.95 -16.56 -20.23
C ILE A 560 4.16 -16.27 -21.52
N ALA A 561 3.41 -15.17 -21.55
CA ALA A 561 2.58 -14.79 -22.67
C ALA A 561 3.37 -14.32 -23.92
N SER A 562 4.68 -14.04 -23.81
CA SER A 562 5.55 -13.70 -24.95
C SER A 562 6.42 -14.86 -25.46
N GLY A 563 6.42 -16.02 -24.79
CA GLY A 563 7.00 -17.27 -25.30
C GLY A 563 7.50 -18.25 -24.23
N GLY A 564 7.67 -17.82 -22.97
CA GLY A 564 8.18 -18.68 -21.89
C GLY A 564 9.04 -17.92 -20.87
N ILE A 565 9.31 -18.57 -19.73
CA ILE A 565 10.15 -18.01 -18.65
C ILE A 565 11.58 -17.85 -19.16
N ILE A 566 12.26 -16.74 -18.85
CA ILE A 566 13.65 -16.54 -19.30
C ILE A 566 14.64 -17.20 -18.34
N ASP A 567 15.59 -17.98 -18.88
CA ASP A 567 16.79 -18.45 -18.18
C ASP A 567 17.90 -17.39 -18.34
N PRO A 568 18.18 -16.54 -17.33
CA PRO A 568 19.14 -15.45 -17.49
C PRO A 568 20.60 -15.93 -17.60
N ARG A 569 20.88 -17.19 -17.21
CA ARG A 569 22.23 -17.75 -17.29
C ARG A 569 22.56 -18.31 -18.68
N HIS A 570 21.56 -18.89 -19.35
CA HIS A 570 21.73 -19.50 -20.68
C HIS A 570 21.02 -18.72 -21.80
N SER A 571 20.48 -17.53 -21.49
CA SER A 571 19.99 -16.51 -22.43
C SER A 571 18.92 -16.94 -23.44
N HIS A 572 18.04 -17.87 -23.06
CA HIS A 572 16.89 -18.31 -23.86
C HIS A 572 15.63 -18.44 -23.00
N ARG A 573 14.45 -18.48 -23.64
CA ARG A 573 13.18 -18.81 -22.98
C ARG A 573 13.07 -20.32 -22.80
N ILE A 574 12.51 -20.75 -21.68
CA ILE A 574 12.23 -22.15 -21.35
C ILE A 574 10.75 -22.35 -21.03
N GLU A 575 10.27 -23.56 -21.20
CA GLU A 575 8.89 -23.93 -20.90
C GLU A 575 8.64 -24.05 -19.40
N VAL A 576 7.37 -23.93 -19.00
CA VAL A 576 6.92 -23.93 -17.61
C VAL A 576 7.38 -25.19 -16.85
N GLU A 577 7.36 -26.36 -17.49
CA GLU A 577 7.87 -27.59 -16.87
C GLU A 577 9.38 -27.58 -16.62
N THR A 578 10.16 -27.10 -17.59
CA THR A 578 11.61 -26.92 -17.45
C THR A 578 11.92 -25.85 -16.40
N ALA A 579 11.10 -24.80 -16.30
CA ALA A 579 11.23 -23.76 -15.29
C ALA A 579 10.98 -24.27 -13.86
N TYR A 580 10.01 -25.17 -13.66
CA TYR A 580 9.86 -25.88 -12.37
C TYR A 580 11.11 -26.70 -12.04
N LYS A 581 11.63 -27.49 -12.99
CA LYS A 581 12.82 -28.33 -12.81
C LYS A 581 14.08 -27.51 -12.47
N LYS A 582 14.22 -26.30 -13.03
CA LYS A 582 15.33 -25.35 -12.76
C LYS A 582 15.09 -24.45 -11.54
N GLY A 583 13.91 -24.47 -10.91
CA GLY A 583 13.56 -23.57 -9.81
C GLY A 583 13.46 -22.09 -10.23
N TYR A 584 13.12 -21.83 -11.50
CA TYR A 584 12.88 -20.48 -12.04
C TYR A 584 11.38 -20.14 -12.14
N PHE A 585 10.51 -21.04 -11.68
CA PHE A 585 9.07 -20.82 -11.55
C PHE A 585 8.52 -21.82 -10.51
N GLY A 586 7.39 -21.49 -9.88
CA GLY A 586 6.79 -22.28 -8.79
C GLY A 586 5.32 -22.58 -9.03
N LYS A 587 4.82 -23.73 -8.55
CA LYS A 587 3.44 -24.18 -8.78
C LYS A 587 2.39 -23.23 -8.19
N GLU A 588 2.68 -22.64 -7.04
CA GLU A 588 1.84 -21.62 -6.39
C GLU A 588 1.76 -20.34 -7.26
N MET A 589 2.89 -19.90 -7.82
CA MET A 589 2.93 -18.77 -8.75
C MET A 589 2.18 -19.06 -10.05
N ASN A 590 2.24 -20.31 -10.55
CA ASN A 590 1.41 -20.72 -11.68
C ASN A 590 -0.08 -20.62 -11.36
N GLN A 591 -0.52 -21.08 -10.19
CA GLN A 591 -1.92 -20.96 -9.76
C GLN A 591 -2.36 -19.48 -9.73
N ILE A 592 -1.55 -18.60 -9.12
CA ILE A 592 -1.79 -17.14 -9.07
C ILE A 592 -1.89 -16.50 -10.47
N LEU A 593 -1.14 -17.00 -11.46
CA LEU A 593 -1.19 -16.51 -12.84
C LEU A 593 -2.26 -17.18 -13.72
N THR A 594 -2.84 -18.31 -13.29
CA THR A 594 -3.96 -18.97 -14.00
C THR A 594 -5.34 -18.60 -13.43
N ASP A 595 -5.41 -18.06 -12.22
CA ASP A 595 -6.66 -17.61 -11.59
C ASP A 595 -7.09 -16.24 -12.15
N GLU A 596 -8.39 -16.08 -12.43
CA GLU A 596 -8.96 -14.84 -13.01
C GLU A 596 -9.24 -13.75 -11.95
N ALA A 597 -8.81 -13.99 -10.71
CA ALA A 597 -8.78 -13.02 -9.62
C ALA A 597 -8.07 -11.71 -10.01
N ASP A 598 -8.50 -10.59 -9.42
CA ASP A 598 -8.02 -9.24 -9.77
C ASP A 598 -6.51 -9.01 -9.57
N VAL A 599 -5.83 -9.90 -8.84
CA VAL A 599 -4.40 -9.83 -8.52
C VAL A 599 -3.51 -10.01 -9.77
N SER A 600 -3.97 -10.71 -10.80
CA SER A 600 -3.21 -10.96 -12.05
C SER A 600 -3.37 -9.87 -13.12
N LYS A 601 -4.30 -8.91 -12.93
CA LYS A 601 -4.70 -7.92 -13.96
C LYS A 601 -3.80 -6.68 -13.96
N GLY A 602 -2.51 -6.89 -14.23
CA GLY A 602 -1.46 -5.87 -14.13
C GLY A 602 -1.38 -4.83 -15.26
N PHE A 603 -2.28 -4.88 -16.25
CA PHE A 603 -2.28 -4.00 -17.44
C PHE A 603 -3.65 -3.36 -17.68
N PHE A 604 -3.69 -2.27 -18.46
CA PHE A 604 -4.90 -1.48 -18.72
C PHE A 604 -5.19 -1.38 -20.22
N ASP A 605 -6.44 -1.64 -20.64
CA ASP A 605 -6.88 -1.43 -22.02
C ASP A 605 -7.31 0.04 -22.23
N PRO A 606 -6.60 0.83 -23.06
CA PRO A 606 -6.95 2.23 -23.33
C PRO A 606 -8.28 2.42 -24.07
N ASN A 607 -8.81 1.40 -24.76
CA ASN A 607 -10.08 1.47 -25.48
C ASN A 607 -11.27 1.31 -24.52
N ASN A 608 -11.33 0.15 -23.87
CA ASN A 608 -12.44 -0.20 -22.97
C ASN A 608 -12.33 0.46 -21.58
N GLN A 609 -11.11 0.82 -21.16
CA GLN A 609 -10.77 1.27 -19.80
C GLN A 609 -10.91 0.15 -18.73
N ASP A 610 -10.72 -1.10 -19.16
CA ASP A 610 -10.66 -2.31 -18.32
C ASP A 610 -9.24 -2.54 -17.76
N ASN A 611 -9.13 -3.10 -16.55
CA ASN A 611 -7.90 -3.78 -16.11
C ASN A 611 -7.90 -5.22 -16.63
N LEU A 612 -6.79 -5.69 -17.19
CA LEU A 612 -6.62 -6.99 -17.83
C LEU A 612 -5.28 -7.63 -17.47
N THR A 613 -5.18 -8.95 -17.64
CA THR A 613 -3.86 -9.61 -17.71
C THR A 613 -3.20 -9.30 -19.07
N TYR A 614 -1.87 -9.44 -19.16
CA TYR A 614 -1.12 -9.28 -20.41
C TYR A 614 -1.61 -10.21 -21.52
N LEU A 615 -1.93 -11.46 -21.20
CA LEU A 615 -2.46 -12.43 -22.16
C LEU A 615 -3.86 -12.01 -22.66
N GLN A 616 -4.69 -11.43 -21.78
CA GLN A 616 -5.99 -10.87 -22.18
C GLN A 616 -5.83 -9.64 -23.07
N LEU A 617 -4.91 -8.71 -22.75
CA LEU A 617 -4.64 -7.53 -23.57
C LEU A 617 -4.01 -7.91 -24.93
N LYS A 618 -3.06 -8.87 -24.94
CA LYS A 618 -2.45 -9.42 -26.16
C LYS A 618 -3.48 -10.10 -27.07
N LYS A 619 -4.54 -10.72 -26.52
CA LYS A 619 -5.67 -11.25 -27.30
C LYS A 619 -6.54 -10.15 -27.95
N ARG A 620 -6.48 -8.89 -27.48
CA ARG A 620 -7.13 -7.72 -28.10
C ARG A 620 -6.23 -7.01 -29.14
N CYS A 621 -4.98 -7.45 -29.32
CA CYS A 621 -4.03 -6.88 -30.28
C CYS A 621 -4.19 -7.49 -31.69
N ILE A 622 -3.79 -6.75 -32.71
CA ILE A 622 -3.67 -7.21 -34.10
C ILE A 622 -2.23 -7.62 -34.43
N ILE A 623 -2.02 -8.39 -35.50
CA ILE A 623 -0.69 -8.70 -36.03
C ILE A 623 -0.49 -7.94 -37.33
N ASP A 624 0.56 -7.12 -37.42
CA ASP A 624 0.95 -6.50 -38.69
C ASP A 624 1.50 -7.56 -39.66
N GLN A 625 0.87 -7.68 -40.82
CA GLN A 625 1.24 -8.63 -41.87
C GLN A 625 2.61 -8.36 -42.49
N LYS A 626 3.17 -7.14 -42.36
CA LYS A 626 4.47 -6.77 -42.93
C LYS A 626 5.64 -7.16 -42.01
N THR A 627 5.53 -6.88 -40.72
CA THR A 627 6.61 -7.10 -39.74
C THR A 627 6.43 -8.39 -38.91
N GLY A 628 5.22 -8.93 -38.84
CA GLY A 628 4.84 -10.02 -37.93
C GLY A 628 4.67 -9.58 -36.47
N LEU A 629 4.71 -8.27 -36.18
CA LEU A 629 4.66 -7.73 -34.83
C LEU A 629 3.22 -7.57 -34.32
N VAL A 630 3.06 -7.75 -33.01
CA VAL A 630 1.79 -7.59 -32.30
C VAL A 630 1.58 -6.11 -31.94
N LEU A 631 0.52 -5.48 -32.43
CA LEU A 631 0.20 -4.08 -32.21
C LEU A 631 -1.14 -3.94 -31.48
N LEU A 632 -1.20 -3.05 -30.48
CA LEU A 632 -2.44 -2.71 -29.78
C LEU A 632 -3.23 -1.70 -30.62
N PRO A 633 -4.43 -2.03 -31.15
CA PRO A 633 -5.26 -1.05 -31.85
C PRO A 633 -5.79 0.01 -30.88
N ILE A 634 -5.82 1.25 -31.33
CA ILE A 634 -6.49 2.39 -30.66
C ILE A 634 -7.57 2.91 -31.62
N LYS A 635 -8.82 2.84 -31.17
CA LYS A 635 -9.99 3.20 -31.99
C LYS A 635 -10.22 4.71 -32.02
N ASP A 636 -10.66 5.25 -33.16
CA ASP A 636 -11.06 6.66 -33.22
C ASP A 636 -12.32 6.91 -32.39
N LYS A 637 -12.44 8.11 -31.84
CA LYS A 637 -13.60 8.62 -31.11
C LYS A 637 -14.66 9.24 -32.02
N LYS A 638 -14.53 9.05 -33.35
CA LYS A 638 -15.34 9.74 -34.38
C LYS A 638 -16.23 8.84 -35.22
N GLU A 639 -16.03 7.52 -35.25
CA GLU A 639 -17.05 6.65 -35.83
C GLU A 639 -18.27 6.58 -34.88
N PRO A 640 -19.51 6.68 -35.39
CA PRO A 640 -20.69 6.58 -34.57
C PRO A 640 -20.86 5.12 -34.09
N PRO A 641 -20.89 4.84 -32.77
CA PRO A 641 -21.07 3.48 -32.31
C PRO A 641 -22.46 2.96 -32.69
N GLN A 642 -22.52 1.77 -33.28
CA GLN A 642 -23.79 1.13 -33.63
C GLN A 642 -24.59 0.84 -32.36
N THR A 643 -25.63 1.67 -32.14
CA THR A 643 -26.73 1.44 -31.19
C THR A 643 -26.33 1.15 -29.74
N THR A 644 -25.19 1.66 -29.27
CA THR A 644 -24.90 1.66 -27.83
C THR A 644 -25.63 2.80 -27.13
N THR A 645 -26.36 2.47 -26.05
CA THR A 645 -27.05 3.41 -25.17
C THR A 645 -26.20 4.63 -24.81
N GLN A 646 -26.78 5.84 -24.90
CA GLN A 646 -26.17 7.06 -24.36
C GLN A 646 -26.16 7.03 -22.83
N LYS A 647 -25.24 6.27 -22.22
CA LYS A 647 -24.84 6.55 -20.84
C LYS A 647 -24.19 7.94 -20.83
N ASN A 648 -24.82 8.86 -20.10
CA ASN A 648 -24.59 10.30 -20.23
C ASN A 648 -23.27 10.73 -19.58
N THR A 649 -22.15 10.35 -20.21
CA THR A 649 -20.78 10.52 -19.72
C THR A 649 -20.25 11.95 -19.90
N LEU A 650 -21.10 12.93 -19.64
CA LEU A 650 -20.68 14.31 -19.40
C LEU A 650 -19.77 14.34 -18.18
N ARG A 651 -18.46 14.27 -18.40
CA ARG A 651 -17.43 14.70 -17.45
C ARG A 651 -17.55 16.21 -17.24
N LYS A 652 -18.62 16.64 -16.56
CA LYS A 652 -18.72 18.00 -16.02
C LYS A 652 -17.48 18.24 -15.17
N ARG A 653 -16.86 19.42 -15.34
CA ARG A 653 -15.80 19.87 -14.43
C ARG A 653 -16.43 19.91 -13.03
N ARG A 654 -15.90 19.15 -12.08
CA ARG A 654 -16.35 19.22 -10.68
C ARG A 654 -16.06 20.64 -10.21
N VAL A 655 -17.11 21.44 -10.04
CA VAL A 655 -17.01 22.74 -9.39
C VAL A 655 -16.74 22.45 -7.92
N VAL A 656 -15.50 22.64 -7.50
CA VAL A 656 -15.11 22.50 -6.10
C VAL A 656 -15.14 23.90 -5.51
N ILE A 657 -16.13 24.19 -4.69
CA ILE A 657 -16.10 25.38 -3.85
C ILE A 657 -15.16 25.08 -2.69
N VAL A 658 -14.24 26.00 -2.43
CA VAL A 658 -13.24 25.89 -1.37
C VAL A 658 -13.43 27.06 -0.43
N ASP A 659 -13.57 26.75 0.86
CA ASP A 659 -13.64 27.71 1.95
C ASP A 659 -12.32 28.54 2.00
N PRO A 660 -12.34 29.87 1.79
CA PRO A 660 -11.11 30.65 1.62
C PRO A 660 -10.19 30.68 2.86
N ASP A 661 -10.76 30.61 4.06
CA ASP A 661 -10.02 30.70 5.33
C ASP A 661 -9.41 29.35 5.76
N THR A 662 -10.05 28.24 5.40
CA THR A 662 -9.62 26.88 5.80
C THR A 662 -9.03 26.05 4.66
N ASN A 663 -9.16 26.52 3.42
CA ASN A 663 -8.68 25.88 2.19
C ASN A 663 -9.18 24.43 2.01
N LYS A 664 -10.42 24.19 2.45
CA LYS A 664 -11.12 22.90 2.38
C LYS A 664 -12.31 22.97 1.42
N GLU A 665 -12.58 21.85 0.75
CA GLU A 665 -13.80 21.70 -0.06
C GLU A 665 -15.05 21.83 0.82
N MET A 666 -16.06 22.54 0.32
CA MET A 666 -17.36 22.73 0.96
C MET A 666 -18.49 22.58 -0.07
N SER A 667 -19.69 22.22 0.37
CA SER A 667 -20.85 22.06 -0.53
C SER A 667 -21.41 23.40 -1.02
N VAL A 668 -22.16 23.36 -2.12
CA VAL A 668 -22.89 24.53 -2.66
C VAL A 668 -23.79 25.16 -1.61
N LYS A 669 -24.46 24.35 -0.79
CA LYS A 669 -25.29 24.86 0.30
C LYS A 669 -24.46 25.49 1.43
N GLU A 670 -23.38 24.87 1.88
CA GLU A 670 -22.54 25.48 2.93
C GLU A 670 -21.91 26.80 2.46
N ALA A 671 -21.61 26.94 1.17
CA ALA A 671 -21.10 28.18 0.59
C ALA A 671 -22.15 29.29 0.64
N TYR A 672 -23.40 28.97 0.31
CA TYR A 672 -24.53 29.90 0.41
C TYR A 672 -24.87 30.25 1.87
N ASP A 673 -24.96 29.25 2.75
CA ASP A 673 -25.25 29.43 4.17
C ASP A 673 -24.14 30.23 4.90
N LYS A 674 -22.93 30.31 4.34
CA LYS A 674 -21.83 31.20 4.78
C LYS A 674 -21.78 32.55 4.06
N GLY A 675 -22.63 32.81 3.05
CA GLY A 675 -22.59 34.02 2.24
C GLY A 675 -21.39 34.14 1.29
N LEU A 676 -20.72 33.03 0.97
CA LEU A 676 -19.58 32.99 0.05
C LEU A 676 -20.00 32.88 -1.43
N ILE A 677 -21.26 32.52 -1.69
CA ILE A 677 -21.93 32.64 -2.99
C ILE A 677 -23.33 33.24 -2.78
N ASP A 678 -23.86 33.92 -3.79
CA ASP A 678 -25.22 34.46 -3.76
C ASP A 678 -26.30 33.39 -4.03
N TYR A 679 -27.57 33.78 -3.88
CA TYR A 679 -28.72 32.89 -4.03
C TYR A 679 -28.90 32.38 -5.48
N GLU A 680 -28.48 33.16 -6.46
CA GLU A 680 -28.65 32.84 -7.89
C GLU A 680 -27.58 31.82 -8.33
N THR A 681 -26.32 32.04 -7.94
CA THR A 681 -25.21 31.08 -8.06
C THR A 681 -25.49 29.79 -7.29
N PHE A 682 -26.05 29.89 -6.07
CA PHE A 682 -26.52 28.73 -5.30
C PHE A 682 -27.54 27.90 -6.09
N LEU A 683 -28.52 28.56 -6.73
CA LEU A 683 -29.58 27.89 -7.48
C LEU A 683 -29.04 27.20 -8.75
N GLU A 684 -28.08 27.82 -9.46
CA GLU A 684 -27.41 27.21 -10.61
C GLU A 684 -26.55 26.01 -10.23
N LEU A 685 -25.71 26.15 -9.20
CA LEU A 685 -24.80 25.07 -8.78
C LEU A 685 -25.56 23.92 -8.10
N SER A 686 -26.62 24.19 -7.35
CA SER A 686 -27.45 23.15 -6.72
C SER A 686 -28.19 22.30 -7.76
N GLN A 687 -28.57 22.87 -8.91
CA GLN A 687 -29.09 22.08 -10.04
C GLN A 687 -28.04 21.12 -10.63
N GLN A 688 -26.74 21.40 -10.46
CA GLN A 688 -25.67 20.51 -10.93
C GLN A 688 -25.37 19.36 -9.95
N GLU A 689 -25.80 19.45 -8.68
CA GLU A 689 -25.66 18.41 -7.64
C GLU A 689 -26.82 17.38 -7.60
N CYS A 690 -27.76 17.43 -8.56
CA CYS A 690 -28.98 16.62 -8.53
C CYS A 690 -28.78 15.23 -9.18
N GLU A 691 -28.60 14.19 -8.35
CA GLU A 691 -28.14 12.85 -8.79
C GLU A 691 -29.25 11.87 -9.22
N TRP A 692 -30.16 12.30 -10.08
CA TRP A 692 -31.13 11.39 -10.73
C TRP A 692 -30.60 10.89 -12.07
N GLU A 693 -30.63 9.58 -12.31
CA GLU A 693 -30.14 8.94 -13.54
C GLU A 693 -31.28 8.25 -14.28
N GLU A 694 -31.44 8.55 -15.57
CA GLU A 694 -32.33 7.81 -16.46
C GLU A 694 -31.55 6.68 -17.13
N ILE A 695 -32.08 5.45 -17.06
CA ILE A 695 -31.56 4.30 -17.79
C ILE A 695 -32.68 3.67 -18.64
N THR A 696 -32.31 3.20 -19.83
CA THR A 696 -33.15 2.30 -20.62
C THR A 696 -32.61 0.88 -20.47
N ILE A 697 -33.44 -0.02 -19.95
CA ILE A 697 -33.15 -1.44 -19.83
C ILE A 697 -33.77 -2.16 -21.03
N THR A 698 -32.93 -2.66 -21.93
CA THR A 698 -33.35 -3.52 -23.04
C THR A 698 -33.16 -4.98 -22.65
N ALA A 699 -34.25 -5.76 -22.69
CA ALA A 699 -34.21 -7.20 -22.46
C ALA A 699 -33.79 -7.98 -23.71
N GLN A 700 -33.46 -9.27 -23.55
CA GLN A 700 -32.93 -10.14 -24.61
C GLN A 700 -33.92 -10.43 -25.75
N ASP A 701 -35.20 -10.09 -25.57
CA ASP A 701 -36.27 -10.13 -26.58
C ASP A 701 -36.35 -8.85 -27.43
N GLY A 702 -35.49 -7.85 -27.17
CA GLY A 702 -35.53 -6.54 -27.81
C GLY A 702 -36.48 -5.54 -27.15
N SER A 703 -37.17 -5.90 -26.06
CA SER A 703 -38.06 -4.99 -25.34
C SER A 703 -37.27 -4.01 -24.46
N SER A 704 -37.26 -2.74 -24.87
CA SER A 704 -36.72 -1.63 -24.07
C SER A 704 -37.78 -1.08 -23.11
N ARG A 705 -37.44 -0.91 -21.83
CA ARG A 705 -38.23 -0.18 -20.81
C ARG A 705 -37.38 0.86 -20.09
N LEU A 706 -38.00 1.93 -19.62
CA LEU A 706 -37.30 3.15 -19.21
C LEU A 706 -37.52 3.40 -17.71
N VAL A 707 -36.40 3.53 -16.99
CA VAL A 707 -36.32 3.45 -15.53
C VAL A 707 -35.51 4.63 -15.00
N ILE A 708 -36.04 5.31 -13.99
CA ILE A 708 -35.35 6.41 -13.31
C ILE A 708 -34.80 5.90 -11.98
N ILE A 709 -33.54 6.24 -11.67
CA ILE A 709 -32.83 5.82 -10.46
C ILE A 709 -32.46 7.05 -9.62
N ASP A 710 -32.80 7.00 -8.32
CA ASP A 710 -32.23 7.90 -7.32
C ASP A 710 -30.86 7.37 -6.88
N ARG A 711 -29.77 8.03 -7.25
CA ARG A 711 -28.41 7.57 -6.88
C ARG A 711 -28.08 7.79 -5.39
N LYS A 712 -28.97 8.40 -4.59
CA LYS A 712 -28.82 8.57 -3.14
C LYS A 712 -29.60 7.52 -2.31
N THR A 713 -30.58 6.85 -2.91
CA THR A 713 -31.35 5.78 -2.24
C THR A 713 -31.32 4.43 -2.98
N GLU A 714 -30.72 4.39 -4.18
CA GLU A 714 -30.69 3.26 -5.12
C GLU A 714 -32.08 2.75 -5.56
N ILE A 715 -33.15 3.47 -5.23
CA ILE A 715 -34.52 3.12 -5.62
C ILE A 715 -34.70 3.36 -7.12
N GLN A 716 -35.20 2.32 -7.80
CA GLN A 716 -35.48 2.31 -9.23
C GLN A 716 -36.99 2.45 -9.47
N TYR A 717 -37.35 3.26 -10.46
CA TYR A 717 -38.72 3.60 -10.81
C TYR A 717 -38.97 3.32 -12.30
N ASP A 718 -39.58 2.18 -12.64
CA ASP A 718 -39.98 1.89 -14.02
C ASP A 718 -41.21 2.74 -14.41
N ILE A 719 -41.08 3.53 -15.47
CA ILE A 719 -42.12 4.48 -15.87
C ILE A 719 -43.37 3.75 -16.36
N ARG A 720 -43.25 2.57 -17.01
CA ARG A 720 -44.42 1.81 -17.45
C ARG A 720 -45.19 1.28 -16.26
N GLU A 721 -44.49 0.73 -15.27
CA GLU A 721 -45.09 0.26 -14.03
C GLU A 721 -45.81 1.39 -13.26
N LEU A 722 -45.23 2.61 -13.24
CA LEU A 722 -45.85 3.78 -12.62
C LEU A 722 -47.08 4.30 -13.40
N LEU A 723 -47.11 4.19 -14.73
CA LEU A 723 -48.27 4.52 -15.57
C LEU A 723 -49.39 3.49 -15.43
N GLU A 724 -49.05 2.19 -15.48
CA GLU A 724 -50.00 1.07 -15.31
C GLU A 724 -50.65 1.09 -13.92
N LYS A 725 -49.86 1.36 -12.88
CA LYS A 725 -50.36 1.54 -11.51
C LYS A 725 -51.02 2.91 -11.26
N LYS A 726 -51.08 3.79 -12.28
CA LYS A 726 -51.63 5.16 -12.22
C LYS A 726 -51.01 6.02 -11.11
N VAL A 727 -49.76 5.74 -10.76
CA VAL A 727 -48.98 6.56 -9.81
C VAL A 727 -48.51 7.84 -10.50
N ILE A 728 -48.27 7.82 -11.81
CA ILE A 728 -48.13 9.02 -12.64
C ILE A 728 -49.16 9.01 -13.76
N ASP A 729 -49.56 10.21 -14.20
CA ASP A 729 -50.53 10.38 -15.28
C ASP A 729 -49.80 10.48 -16.62
N GLN A 730 -50.38 9.95 -17.70
CA GLN A 730 -49.78 9.99 -19.04
C GLN A 730 -49.34 11.41 -19.44
N SER A 731 -50.18 12.43 -19.16
CA SER A 731 -49.87 13.83 -19.45
C SER A 731 -48.60 14.35 -18.77
N VAL A 732 -48.22 13.82 -17.60
CA VAL A 732 -46.98 14.20 -16.90
C VAL A 732 -45.77 13.56 -17.58
N TYR A 733 -45.90 12.31 -18.05
CA TYR A 733 -44.85 11.66 -18.84
C TYR A 733 -44.72 12.30 -20.23
N ASP A 734 -45.82 12.70 -20.87
CA ASP A 734 -45.79 13.43 -22.15
C ASP A 734 -45.14 14.81 -22.00
N GLN A 735 -45.35 15.49 -20.86
CA GLN A 735 -44.64 16.73 -20.51
C GLN A 735 -43.14 16.50 -20.30
N TYR A 736 -42.75 15.35 -19.73
CA TYR A 736 -41.35 14.97 -19.60
C TYR A 736 -40.70 14.65 -20.96
N GLN A 737 -41.33 13.81 -21.79
CA GLN A 737 -40.83 13.50 -23.15
C GLN A 737 -40.73 14.76 -24.02
N SER A 738 -41.69 15.68 -23.92
CA SER A 738 -41.66 16.97 -24.64
C SER A 738 -40.76 18.03 -23.97
N GLN A 739 -39.93 17.63 -22.99
CA GLN A 739 -38.94 18.47 -22.29
C GLN A 739 -39.52 19.72 -21.61
N LYS A 740 -40.83 19.74 -21.33
CA LYS A 740 -41.52 20.84 -20.64
C LYS A 740 -41.28 20.84 -19.13
N ILE A 741 -40.87 19.70 -18.58
CA ILE A 741 -40.41 19.52 -17.20
C ILE A 741 -39.08 18.77 -17.19
N THR A 742 -38.19 19.09 -16.25
CA THR A 742 -36.86 18.47 -16.16
C THR A 742 -36.90 17.14 -15.40
N LEU A 743 -35.87 16.29 -15.57
CA LEU A 743 -35.76 15.00 -14.86
C LEU A 743 -35.86 15.18 -13.34
N ALA A 744 -35.24 16.22 -12.77
CA ALA A 744 -35.33 16.52 -11.33
C ALA A 744 -36.76 16.92 -10.88
N GLN A 745 -37.51 17.64 -11.73
CA GLN A 745 -38.92 17.96 -11.46
C GLN A 745 -39.81 16.71 -11.58
N PHE A 746 -39.61 15.92 -12.62
CA PHE A 746 -40.36 14.68 -12.87
C PHE A 746 -40.13 13.64 -11.76
N ALA A 747 -38.88 13.43 -11.34
CA ALA A 747 -38.54 12.56 -10.20
C ALA A 747 -39.15 13.04 -8.87
N LYS A 748 -39.26 14.36 -8.66
CA LYS A 748 -39.94 14.95 -7.50
C LYS A 748 -41.46 14.70 -7.52
N ILE A 749 -42.08 14.63 -8.70
CA ILE A 749 -43.50 14.26 -8.87
C ILE A 749 -43.70 12.77 -8.60
N ILE A 750 -42.82 11.91 -9.11
CA ILE A 750 -42.82 10.46 -8.79
C ILE A 750 -42.72 10.27 -7.27
N THR A 751 -41.71 10.85 -6.64
CA THR A 751 -41.40 10.65 -5.21
C THR A 751 -42.49 11.19 -4.28
N SER A 752 -43.21 12.26 -4.66
CA SER A 752 -44.32 12.76 -3.84
C SER A 752 -45.56 11.87 -3.93
N LYS A 753 -45.89 11.35 -5.12
CA LYS A 753 -47.03 10.44 -5.31
C LYS A 753 -46.76 9.03 -4.76
N THR A 754 -45.55 8.47 -4.89
CA THR A 754 -45.21 7.13 -4.33
C THR A 754 -45.23 7.09 -2.80
N ASN A 755 -44.92 8.20 -2.13
CA ASN A 755 -45.04 8.28 -0.67
C ASN A 755 -46.50 8.42 -0.20
N SER A 756 -47.41 8.97 -1.02
CA SER A 756 -48.84 9.06 -0.66
C SER A 756 -49.56 7.70 -0.66
N THR A 757 -49.21 6.79 -1.58
CA THR A 757 -49.91 5.50 -1.73
C THR A 757 -49.60 4.48 -0.62
N ARG A 758 -48.52 4.67 0.15
CA ARG A 758 -48.20 3.84 1.33
C ARG A 758 -49.17 4.03 2.50
N SER A 759 -49.98 5.08 2.50
CA SER A 759 -50.88 5.42 3.61
C SER A 759 -52.33 4.95 3.41
N SER A 760 -52.66 4.24 2.33
CA SER A 760 -54.05 4.03 1.93
C SER A 760 -54.35 2.68 1.24
N SER A 761 -54.01 1.55 1.87
CA SER A 761 -54.52 0.23 1.47
C SER A 761 -54.46 -0.81 2.60
N SER A 762 -55.55 -0.92 3.36
CA SER A 762 -55.83 -2.08 4.22
C SER A 762 -57.25 -2.60 3.96
N THR A 763 -57.48 -3.90 4.18
CA THR A 763 -58.60 -4.71 3.62
C THR A 763 -58.51 -4.88 2.08
N SER A 764 -58.76 -6.05 1.47
CA SER A 764 -59.64 -7.16 1.89
C SER A 764 -59.23 -8.56 1.34
N SER A 765 -59.42 -9.58 2.17
CA SER A 765 -59.83 -10.98 1.88
C SER A 765 -59.39 -11.76 0.61
N SER A 766 -58.50 -12.74 0.83
CA SER A 766 -58.78 -14.20 0.77
C SER A 766 -58.43 -15.08 -0.45
N LYS A 767 -58.23 -16.38 -0.11
CA LYS A 767 -58.20 -17.63 -0.92
C LYS A 767 -56.92 -18.00 -1.69
N ALA A 768 -56.20 -18.98 -1.12
CA ALA A 768 -55.80 -20.29 -1.68
C ALA A 768 -55.15 -20.37 -3.10
N ARG A 769 -54.24 -21.31 -3.37
CA ARG A 769 -54.18 -22.71 -2.89
C ARG A 769 -52.76 -23.27 -3.02
N ALA A 770 -52.38 -24.19 -2.14
CA ALA A 770 -51.09 -24.89 -2.21
C ALA A 770 -51.17 -26.17 -3.07
N SER A 771 -50.03 -26.56 -3.64
CA SER A 771 -49.76 -27.93 -4.11
C SER A 771 -48.26 -28.22 -3.98
N ALA A 772 -47.91 -29.18 -3.11
CA ALA A 772 -46.56 -29.70 -2.97
C ALA A 772 -46.53 -31.16 -3.45
N THR A 773 -45.37 -31.61 -3.94
CA THR A 773 -45.08 -33.01 -4.26
C THR A 773 -43.65 -33.35 -3.82
N SER A 774 -43.42 -34.60 -3.42
CA SER A 774 -42.32 -34.94 -2.51
C SER A 774 -41.61 -36.24 -2.90
N ALA A 775 -40.26 -36.23 -2.88
CA ALA A 775 -39.34 -37.37 -2.65
C ALA A 775 -37.91 -36.78 -2.59
N SER A 776 -37.00 -37.01 -1.64
CA SER A 776 -36.53 -38.21 -0.91
C SER A 776 -35.80 -39.24 -1.79
N SER A 777 -34.62 -39.77 -1.46
CA SER A 777 -33.56 -39.39 -0.49
C SER A 777 -32.45 -40.45 -0.57
N LEU A 778 -31.16 -40.08 -0.51
CA LEU A 778 -30.05 -40.93 -0.06
C LEU A 778 -28.81 -40.06 0.22
N SER A 779 -27.92 -40.48 1.13
CA SER A 779 -26.98 -39.56 1.80
C SER A 779 -25.56 -40.09 1.92
N LEU A 780 -24.55 -39.21 1.78
CA LEU A 780 -23.21 -39.40 2.37
C LEU A 780 -22.42 -38.08 2.59
N LYS A 781 -22.61 -37.48 3.78
CA LYS A 781 -21.66 -36.67 4.59
C LYS A 781 -21.00 -35.39 4.02
N ASN A 782 -21.41 -34.26 4.61
CA ASN A 782 -20.62 -33.10 5.07
C ASN A 782 -19.67 -32.33 4.11
N ILE A 783 -20.16 -31.19 3.60
CA ILE A 783 -19.60 -29.85 3.92
C ILE A 783 -20.79 -28.95 4.29
N ALA A 784 -20.63 -28.01 5.23
CA ALA A 784 -21.70 -27.11 5.67
C ALA A 784 -21.75 -25.84 4.81
N SER A 785 -22.89 -25.57 4.18
CA SER A 785 -23.14 -24.32 3.45
C SER A 785 -23.64 -23.23 4.39
N ILE A 786 -22.87 -22.14 4.55
CA ILE A 786 -23.28 -20.98 5.33
C ILE A 786 -24.20 -20.10 4.48
N SER A 787 -25.47 -19.99 4.87
CA SER A 787 -26.39 -18.96 4.37
C SER A 787 -26.10 -17.61 5.02
N VAL A 788 -26.05 -16.53 4.23
CA VAL A 788 -25.78 -15.17 4.70
C VAL A 788 -26.88 -14.24 4.19
N SER A 789 -27.80 -13.87 5.09
CA SER A 789 -28.93 -12.99 4.79
C SER A 789 -28.56 -11.52 4.97
N LEU A 790 -28.92 -10.64 4.02
CA LEU A 790 -28.83 -9.19 4.21
C LEU A 790 -30.15 -8.70 4.83
N ALA A 791 -30.11 -8.26 6.09
CA ALA A 791 -31.31 -8.08 6.90
C ALA A 791 -32.15 -6.85 6.52
N GLY A 792 -33.45 -7.08 6.24
CA GLY A 792 -34.52 -6.08 6.29
C GLY A 792 -35.36 -6.24 7.57
N PRO A 793 -36.09 -5.20 8.02
CA PRO A 793 -36.70 -5.19 9.35
C PRO A 793 -38.12 -5.79 9.41
N ALA A 794 -38.29 -6.92 10.13
CA ALA A 794 -39.56 -7.33 10.72
C ALA A 794 -39.38 -8.29 11.91
N GLU A 795 -40.03 -7.97 13.04
CA GLU A 795 -40.52 -8.84 14.12
C GLU A 795 -39.61 -9.96 14.72
N ALA A 796 -38.80 -9.54 15.69
CA ALA A 796 -38.68 -10.12 17.05
C ALA A 796 -38.70 -11.66 17.25
N VAL A 797 -37.56 -12.22 17.71
CA VAL A 797 -37.26 -12.49 19.14
C VAL A 797 -35.81 -12.99 19.29
N VAL A 798 -34.89 -12.12 19.71
CA VAL A 798 -33.76 -12.34 20.66
C VAL A 798 -33.19 -10.96 21.01
N LEU A 799 -33.17 -10.60 22.30
CA LEU A 799 -32.64 -9.31 22.78
C LEU A 799 -31.12 -9.36 22.99
N ASP A 800 -30.33 -9.21 21.92
CA ASP A 800 -28.93 -8.70 22.04
C ASP A 800 -28.26 -8.33 20.69
N GLY A 801 -28.67 -8.95 19.58
CA GLY A 801 -27.95 -8.87 18.29
C GLY A 801 -27.66 -7.45 17.78
N GLU A 802 -28.60 -6.52 17.93
CA GLU A 802 -28.42 -5.11 17.54
C GLU A 802 -27.26 -4.42 18.29
N ARG A 803 -27.05 -4.76 19.56
CA ARG A 803 -26.14 -4.05 20.49
C ARG A 803 -24.73 -4.63 20.51
N SER A 804 -24.51 -5.77 19.87
CA SER A 804 -23.20 -6.40 19.78
C SER A 804 -22.20 -5.51 19.01
N PRO A 805 -20.97 -5.26 19.51
CA PRO A 805 -19.85 -4.74 18.72
C PRO A 805 -19.41 -5.69 17.61
N VAL A 806 -18.54 -5.22 16.71
CA VAL A 806 -17.81 -6.07 15.75
C VAL A 806 -17.09 -7.19 16.51
N GLY A 807 -17.44 -8.45 16.23
CA GLY A 807 -16.91 -9.63 16.92
C GLY A 807 -15.76 -10.31 16.18
N ALA A 808 -15.88 -10.40 14.85
CA ALA A 808 -14.94 -11.13 13.99
C ALA A 808 -14.67 -10.39 12.67
N ILE A 809 -13.77 -10.94 11.86
CA ILE A 809 -13.54 -10.54 10.47
C ILE A 809 -14.01 -11.69 9.58
N PHE A 810 -14.70 -11.38 8.48
CA PHE A 810 -15.03 -12.33 7.43
C PHE A 810 -14.09 -12.12 6.25
N ASP A 811 -13.23 -13.09 6.00
CA ASP A 811 -12.28 -13.11 4.89
C ASP A 811 -13.04 -13.45 3.60
N MET A 812 -13.14 -12.51 2.65
CA MET A 812 -13.86 -12.74 1.39
C MET A 812 -13.04 -13.54 0.37
N GLU A 813 -11.74 -13.73 0.58
CA GLU A 813 -10.86 -14.50 -0.31
C GLU A 813 -10.81 -15.96 0.14
N ALA A 814 -10.66 -16.22 1.45
CA ALA A 814 -10.71 -17.56 2.04
C ALA A 814 -12.14 -18.05 2.39
N LEU A 815 -13.15 -17.17 2.30
CA LEU A 815 -14.56 -17.42 2.64
C LEU A 815 -14.80 -17.92 4.08
N GLU A 816 -13.95 -17.51 5.03
CA GLU A 816 -14.02 -17.94 6.43
C GLU A 816 -14.09 -16.80 7.46
N LYS A 817 -14.61 -17.15 8.64
CA LYS A 817 -14.75 -16.27 9.82
C LYS A 817 -13.53 -16.42 10.72
N ILE A 818 -12.75 -15.35 10.87
CA ILE A 818 -11.48 -15.34 11.62
C ILE A 818 -11.50 -14.29 12.75
N SER A 819 -10.63 -14.45 13.75
CA SER A 819 -10.47 -13.45 14.82
C SER A 819 -9.79 -12.18 14.30
N ILE A 820 -9.97 -11.06 15.02
CA ILE A 820 -9.33 -9.78 14.65
C ILE A 820 -7.80 -9.87 14.72
N SER A 821 -7.24 -10.63 15.67
CA SER A 821 -5.79 -10.87 15.74
C SER A 821 -5.30 -11.79 14.63
N GLU A 822 -6.09 -12.77 14.20
CA GLU A 822 -5.73 -13.61 13.04
C GLU A 822 -5.78 -12.81 11.73
N ALA A 823 -6.80 -11.99 11.54
CA ALA A 823 -6.89 -11.04 10.42
C ALA A 823 -5.77 -9.98 10.43
N HIS A 824 -5.19 -9.68 11.60
CA HIS A 824 -4.00 -8.83 11.69
C HIS A 824 -2.74 -9.55 11.19
N LYS A 825 -2.48 -10.79 11.63
CA LYS A 825 -1.34 -11.61 11.15
C LYS A 825 -1.38 -11.83 9.63
N ARG A 826 -2.57 -11.96 9.06
CA ARG A 826 -2.80 -12.11 7.61
C ARG A 826 -2.70 -10.81 6.80
N GLY A 827 -2.44 -9.65 7.43
CA GLY A 827 -2.35 -8.35 6.74
C GLY A 827 -3.68 -7.74 6.27
N LEU A 828 -4.80 -8.44 6.48
CA LEU A 828 -6.15 -7.99 6.13
C LEU A 828 -6.57 -6.73 6.90
N VAL A 829 -6.13 -6.64 8.16
CA VAL A 829 -6.39 -5.52 9.09
C VAL A 829 -5.07 -4.95 9.63
N ASP A 830 -4.92 -3.63 9.58
CA ASP A 830 -3.73 -2.95 10.14
C ASP A 830 -3.71 -2.98 11.68
N SER A 831 -2.52 -2.88 12.28
CA SER A 831 -2.35 -3.05 13.73
C SER A 831 -3.15 -2.03 14.57
N ILE A 832 -3.32 -0.80 14.08
CA ILE A 832 -4.10 0.24 14.75
C ILE A 832 -5.58 -0.12 14.68
N SER A 833 -6.07 -0.50 13.51
CA SER A 833 -7.47 -0.92 13.32
C SER A 833 -7.79 -2.17 14.13
N ALA A 834 -6.91 -3.17 14.15
CA ALA A 834 -7.04 -4.37 14.96
C ALA A 834 -7.10 -4.02 16.46
N GLN A 835 -6.21 -3.12 16.93
CA GLN A 835 -6.28 -2.59 18.29
C GLN A 835 -7.61 -1.87 18.56
N ARG A 836 -8.10 -0.98 17.68
CA ARG A 836 -9.35 -0.22 17.93
C ARG A 836 -10.59 -1.12 17.93
N LEU A 837 -10.65 -2.14 17.07
CA LEU A 837 -11.74 -3.12 17.09
C LEU A 837 -11.75 -3.93 18.41
N LEU A 838 -10.57 -4.36 18.89
CA LEU A 838 -10.44 -5.08 20.16
C LEU A 838 -10.66 -4.16 21.38
N GLU A 839 -10.26 -2.88 21.32
CA GLU A 839 -10.59 -1.87 22.34
C GLU A 839 -12.11 -1.71 22.46
N ALA A 840 -12.82 -1.62 21.33
CA ALA A 840 -14.27 -1.54 21.30
C ALA A 840 -14.95 -2.77 21.92
N GLN A 841 -14.43 -3.99 21.71
CA GLN A 841 -14.91 -5.18 22.41
C GLN A 841 -14.63 -5.09 23.93
N ALA A 842 -13.40 -4.75 24.31
CA ALA A 842 -12.97 -4.71 25.71
C ALA A 842 -13.75 -3.68 26.55
N CYS A 843 -14.12 -2.53 25.98
CA CYS A 843 -14.90 -1.50 26.68
C CYS A 843 -16.43 -1.67 26.62
N THR A 844 -16.95 -2.73 25.98
CA THR A 844 -18.42 -2.94 25.81
C THR A 844 -18.92 -4.28 26.34
N GLY A 845 -18.05 -5.12 26.91
CA GLY A 845 -18.45 -6.40 27.52
C GLY A 845 -17.32 -7.43 27.64
N GLY A 846 -16.22 -7.24 26.91
CA GLY A 846 -15.14 -8.22 26.79
C GLY A 846 -14.98 -8.73 25.36
N ILE A 847 -13.87 -9.45 25.16
CA ILE A 847 -13.44 -9.95 23.84
C ILE A 847 -14.47 -10.96 23.32
N VAL A 848 -14.86 -10.86 22.05
CA VAL A 848 -15.77 -11.81 21.42
C VAL A 848 -14.97 -13.03 20.97
N ASN A 849 -15.39 -14.22 21.39
CA ASN A 849 -14.97 -15.45 20.72
C ASN A 849 -15.71 -15.60 19.39
N PRO A 850 -15.03 -15.63 18.23
CA PRO A 850 -15.70 -15.78 16.93
C PRO A 850 -16.49 -17.09 16.78
N SER A 851 -16.12 -18.15 17.51
CA SER A 851 -16.71 -19.49 17.33
C SER A 851 -18.09 -19.67 17.98
N ASP A 852 -18.33 -19.06 19.15
CA ASP A 852 -19.58 -19.22 19.92
C ASP A 852 -20.24 -17.89 20.35
N GLY A 853 -19.68 -16.74 19.94
CA GLY A 853 -20.17 -15.40 20.27
C GLY A 853 -19.95 -14.95 21.71
N ARG A 854 -19.36 -15.77 22.58
CA ARG A 854 -19.26 -15.46 24.02
C ARG A 854 -18.28 -14.32 24.32
N ARG A 855 -18.57 -13.61 25.42
CA ARG A 855 -17.70 -12.59 26.01
C ARG A 855 -16.66 -13.25 26.90
N LEU A 856 -15.39 -13.04 26.59
CA LEU A 856 -14.24 -13.52 27.36
C LEU A 856 -13.50 -12.37 28.03
N SER A 857 -12.89 -12.66 29.18
CA SER A 857 -11.90 -11.76 29.78
C SER A 857 -10.67 -11.69 28.90
N ILE A 858 -9.88 -10.61 29.01
CA ILE A 858 -8.63 -10.47 28.26
C ILE A 858 -7.66 -11.62 28.57
N GLN A 859 -7.58 -12.06 29.83
CA GLN A 859 -6.73 -13.19 30.23
C GLN A 859 -7.18 -14.50 29.57
N GLU A 860 -8.48 -14.78 29.54
CA GLU A 860 -9.02 -16.01 28.94
C GLU A 860 -8.92 -16.00 27.41
N ALA A 861 -9.17 -14.86 26.77
CA ALA A 861 -8.97 -14.69 25.33
C ALA A 861 -7.49 -14.85 24.92
N SER A 862 -6.54 -14.41 25.76
CA SER A 862 -5.10 -14.68 25.58
C SER A 862 -4.78 -16.17 25.75
N ARG A 863 -5.36 -16.83 26.77
CA ARG A 863 -5.19 -18.27 27.03
C ARG A 863 -5.73 -19.15 25.90
N GLN A 864 -6.81 -18.72 25.25
CA GLN A 864 -7.41 -19.37 24.08
C GLN A 864 -6.75 -18.96 22.74
N GLY A 865 -5.75 -18.07 22.74
CA GLY A 865 -5.06 -17.61 21.52
C GLY A 865 -5.89 -16.70 20.60
N ILE A 866 -7.05 -16.22 21.06
CA ILE A 866 -7.96 -15.34 20.31
C ILE A 866 -7.35 -13.94 20.17
N ILE A 867 -6.57 -13.52 21.18
CA ILE A 867 -5.72 -12.31 21.16
C ILE A 867 -4.28 -12.65 21.56
N GLU A 868 -3.35 -11.77 21.19
CA GLU A 868 -1.93 -11.91 21.50
C GLU A 868 -1.58 -11.28 22.87
N ASN A 869 -0.61 -11.87 23.58
CA ASN A 869 -0.19 -11.42 24.92
C ASN A 869 0.25 -9.94 24.96
N ASP A 870 0.87 -9.43 23.89
CA ASP A 870 1.24 -8.03 23.74
C ASP A 870 0.00 -7.12 23.64
N MET A 871 -0.94 -7.48 22.76
CA MET A 871 -2.23 -6.79 22.63
C MET A 871 -3.05 -6.83 23.94
N ALA A 872 -2.99 -7.93 24.69
CA ALA A 872 -3.60 -8.06 26.01
C ALA A 872 -3.08 -7.03 27.04
N THR A 873 -1.88 -6.47 26.85
CA THR A 873 -1.40 -5.33 27.66
C THR A 873 -2.04 -4.01 27.22
N ARG A 874 -2.09 -3.74 25.90
CA ARG A 874 -2.67 -2.52 25.31
C ARG A 874 -4.16 -2.36 25.61
N LEU A 875 -4.89 -3.46 25.75
CA LEU A 875 -6.34 -3.46 25.96
C LEU A 875 -6.78 -3.18 27.42
N LYS A 876 -5.86 -3.15 28.39
CA LYS A 876 -6.20 -2.93 29.82
C LYS A 876 -6.98 -1.62 30.11
N PRO A 877 -6.68 -0.46 29.49
CA PRO A 877 -7.47 0.77 29.71
C PRO A 877 -8.90 0.66 29.17
N ALA A 878 -9.09 -0.01 28.04
CA ALA A 878 -10.42 -0.29 27.49
C ALA A 878 -11.21 -1.27 28.39
N GLN A 879 -10.55 -2.28 28.95
CA GLN A 879 -11.16 -3.17 29.93
C GLN A 879 -11.62 -2.42 31.20
N LYS A 880 -10.82 -1.47 31.70
CA LYS A 880 -11.22 -0.60 32.83
C LYS A 880 -12.41 0.31 32.51
N ALA A 881 -12.58 0.73 31.26
CA ALA A 881 -13.78 1.46 30.82
C ALA A 881 -15.09 0.65 30.90
N TYR A 882 -15.01 -0.67 31.04
CA TYR A 882 -16.15 -1.56 31.32
C TYR A 882 -16.19 -2.05 32.77
N ILE A 883 -15.07 -2.50 33.34
CA ILE A 883 -15.01 -3.05 34.71
C ILE A 883 -15.13 -1.95 35.78
N GLY A 884 -14.73 -0.72 35.45
CA GLY A 884 -14.60 0.43 36.33
C GLY A 884 -13.14 0.81 36.60
N PHE A 885 -12.89 2.11 36.72
CA PHE A 885 -11.65 2.63 37.29
C PHE A 885 -11.83 2.73 38.81
N GLU A 886 -11.41 1.68 39.53
CA GLU A 886 -11.47 1.62 40.99
C GLU A 886 -10.43 2.55 41.63
N ASP A 887 -10.88 3.49 42.48
CA ASP A 887 -10.00 4.26 43.35
C ASP A 887 -9.63 3.48 44.62
N VAL A 888 -8.33 3.42 44.89
CA VAL A 888 -7.73 2.73 46.05
C VAL A 888 -8.24 3.29 47.39
N LYS A 889 -8.63 4.57 47.46
CA LYS A 889 -9.07 5.21 48.72
C LYS A 889 -10.56 4.96 49.02
N CYS A 890 -11.45 5.13 48.05
CA CYS A 890 -12.90 5.00 48.29
C CYS A 890 -13.53 3.68 47.78
N LYS A 891 -12.79 2.84 47.02
CA LYS A 891 -13.30 1.64 46.32
C LYS A 891 -14.45 1.89 45.34
N ARG A 892 -14.78 3.16 45.05
CA ARG A 892 -15.76 3.51 44.03
C ARG A 892 -15.19 3.22 42.65
N LYS A 893 -16.06 2.70 41.77
CA LYS A 893 -15.74 2.45 40.36
C LYS A 893 -16.17 3.64 39.51
N MET A 894 -15.20 4.42 39.04
CA MET A 894 -15.48 5.51 38.11
C MET A 894 -15.76 4.96 36.70
N SER A 895 -16.75 5.56 36.03
CA SER A 895 -17.02 5.39 34.60
C SER A 895 -15.87 5.90 33.73
N ALA A 896 -15.89 5.59 32.42
CA ALA A 896 -14.91 6.12 31.47
C ALA A 896 -14.94 7.66 31.38
N ALA A 897 -16.10 8.28 31.54
CA ALA A 897 -16.27 9.73 31.51
C ALA A 897 -15.72 10.41 32.77
N GLU A 898 -16.01 9.86 33.96
CA GLU A 898 -15.41 10.31 35.22
C GLU A 898 -13.88 10.13 35.19
N ALA A 899 -13.38 9.00 34.69
CA ALA A 899 -11.95 8.74 34.58
C ALA A 899 -11.22 9.71 33.63
N MET A 900 -11.88 10.25 32.60
CA MET A 900 -11.33 11.36 31.79
C MET A 900 -11.27 12.66 32.57
N LYS A 901 -12.35 12.99 33.30
CA LYS A 901 -12.49 14.22 34.10
C LYS A 901 -11.42 14.31 35.20
N GLU A 902 -11.19 13.21 35.90
CA GLU A 902 -10.15 13.05 36.93
C GLU A 902 -8.75 12.75 36.36
N LYS A 903 -8.59 12.70 35.02
CA LYS A 903 -7.33 12.45 34.30
C LYS A 903 -6.68 11.06 34.52
N TRP A 904 -7.46 10.07 34.97
CA TRP A 904 -7.04 8.66 35.06
C TRP A 904 -7.00 7.97 33.67
N LEU A 905 -7.68 8.55 32.67
CA LEU A 905 -7.77 8.06 31.31
C LEU A 905 -7.47 9.21 30.32
N PRO A 906 -6.47 9.10 29.42
CA PRO A 906 -6.19 10.12 28.43
C PRO A 906 -7.40 10.46 27.56
N TYR A 907 -7.59 11.75 27.28
CA TYR A 907 -8.80 12.29 26.66
C TYR A 907 -9.13 11.62 25.31
N GLU A 908 -8.11 11.40 24.47
CA GLU A 908 -8.24 10.78 23.15
C GLU A 908 -8.66 9.31 23.26
N ALA A 909 -8.22 8.61 24.30
CA ALA A 909 -8.59 7.20 24.54
C ALA A 909 -10.01 7.10 25.11
N GLY A 910 -10.32 7.89 26.14
CA GLY A 910 -11.65 7.88 26.74
C GLY A 910 -12.74 8.35 25.78
N HIS A 911 -12.48 9.37 24.95
CA HIS A 911 -13.46 9.83 23.96
C HIS A 911 -13.82 8.73 22.95
N ARG A 912 -12.84 7.95 22.48
CA ARG A 912 -13.10 6.76 21.64
C ARG A 912 -13.89 5.69 22.38
N PHE A 913 -13.61 5.42 23.65
CA PHE A 913 -14.37 4.43 24.42
C PHE A 913 -15.82 4.88 24.65
N LEU A 914 -16.07 6.18 24.81
CA LEU A 914 -17.42 6.75 24.86
C LEU A 914 -18.13 6.66 23.50
N GLU A 915 -17.45 6.91 22.38
CA GLU A 915 -17.98 6.64 21.03
C GLU A 915 -18.39 5.16 20.90
N PHE A 916 -17.49 4.22 21.24
CA PHE A 916 -17.72 2.77 21.14
C PHE A 916 -18.88 2.27 22.04
N GLN A 917 -18.98 2.78 23.27
CA GLN A 917 -20.09 2.47 24.17
C GLN A 917 -21.42 3.05 23.66
N PHE A 918 -21.44 4.33 23.27
CA PHE A 918 -22.65 4.97 22.77
C PHE A 918 -23.25 4.21 21.58
N VAL A 919 -22.46 3.90 20.55
CA VAL A 919 -22.96 3.20 19.34
C VAL A 919 -23.28 1.71 19.56
N THR A 920 -22.94 1.14 20.72
CA THR A 920 -23.37 -0.20 21.15
C THR A 920 -24.53 -0.16 22.15
N GLY A 921 -25.25 0.96 22.25
CA GLY A 921 -26.50 1.09 23.02
C GLY A 921 -26.39 1.85 24.34
N GLY A 922 -25.46 2.82 24.45
CA GLY A 922 -25.38 3.74 25.60
C GLY A 922 -24.12 3.57 26.45
N LEU A 923 -23.80 4.59 27.24
CA LEU A 923 -22.58 4.67 28.06
C LEU A 923 -22.64 3.69 29.23
N TYR A 924 -21.55 3.01 29.55
CA TYR A 924 -21.57 1.97 30.58
C TYR A 924 -21.31 2.53 31.99
N ASP A 925 -22.15 2.12 32.94
CA ASP A 925 -22.00 2.37 34.36
C ASP A 925 -21.37 1.15 35.06
N PRO A 926 -20.11 1.23 35.49
CA PRO A 926 -19.42 0.11 36.14
C PRO A 926 -19.77 -0.04 37.64
N GLU A 927 -20.47 0.93 38.22
CA GLU A 927 -20.92 0.93 39.62
C GLU A 927 -22.31 0.26 39.72
N LEU A 928 -23.21 0.50 38.76
CA LEU A 928 -24.52 -0.15 38.66
C LEU A 928 -24.57 -1.37 37.72
N GLY A 929 -23.58 -1.56 36.86
CA GLY A 929 -23.54 -2.65 35.88
C GLY A 929 -24.54 -2.51 34.72
N CYS A 930 -24.99 -1.28 34.42
CA CYS A 930 -26.02 -0.99 33.42
C CYS A 930 -25.51 -0.01 32.34
N ARG A 931 -26.29 0.21 31.28
CA ARG A 931 -26.03 1.29 30.31
C ARG A 931 -26.96 2.46 30.59
N ARG A 932 -26.41 3.68 30.53
CA ARG A 932 -27.12 4.96 30.69
C ARG A 932 -27.34 5.64 29.34
N THR A 933 -28.41 6.43 29.27
CA THR A 933 -28.65 7.33 28.12
C THR A 933 -27.78 8.60 28.22
N ILE A 934 -27.73 9.40 27.16
CA ILE A 934 -26.98 10.68 27.18
C ILE A 934 -27.67 11.69 28.09
N GLU A 935 -28.99 11.67 28.17
CA GLU A 935 -29.82 12.53 29.03
C GLU A 935 -29.58 12.20 30.52
N GLU A 936 -29.35 10.93 30.84
CA GLU A 936 -28.91 10.49 32.17
C GLU A 936 -27.46 10.90 32.46
N ALA A 937 -26.54 10.67 31.51
CA ALA A 937 -25.13 11.05 31.64
C ALA A 937 -24.94 12.57 31.85
N LEU A 938 -25.80 13.40 31.25
CA LEU A 938 -25.90 14.84 31.51
C LEU A 938 -26.41 15.13 32.93
N LYS A 939 -27.48 14.45 33.39
CA LYS A 939 -28.02 14.62 34.75
C LYS A 939 -27.02 14.25 35.85
N VAL A 940 -26.18 13.22 35.64
CA VAL A 940 -25.13 12.84 36.60
C VAL A 940 -23.79 13.57 36.39
N GLY A 941 -23.72 14.53 35.46
CA GLY A 941 -22.53 15.37 35.26
C GLY A 941 -21.28 14.64 34.72
N TRP A 942 -21.51 13.52 34.01
CA TRP A 942 -20.47 12.76 33.30
C TRP A 942 -20.08 13.45 31.98
N LEU A 943 -21.05 14.05 31.29
CA LEU A 943 -20.84 14.83 30.07
C LEU A 943 -21.22 16.30 30.30
N ASP A 944 -20.60 17.21 29.55
CA ASP A 944 -21.18 18.54 29.31
C ASP A 944 -22.06 18.53 28.05
N GLY A 945 -22.83 19.60 27.83
CA GLY A 945 -23.72 19.70 26.66
C GLY A 945 -23.00 19.56 25.32
N ARG A 946 -21.73 20.00 25.23
CA ARG A 946 -20.94 19.91 23.99
C ARG A 946 -20.39 18.51 23.76
N ALA A 947 -19.92 17.80 24.79
CA ALA A 947 -19.52 16.40 24.68
C ALA A 947 -20.73 15.50 24.33
N ALA A 948 -21.90 15.77 24.91
CA ALA A 948 -23.15 15.09 24.57
C ALA A 948 -23.54 15.31 23.11
N GLN A 949 -23.59 16.58 22.64
CA GLN A 949 -23.89 16.91 21.24
C GLN A 949 -22.88 16.26 20.28
N LYS A 950 -21.58 16.27 20.61
CA LYS A 950 -20.53 15.64 19.80
C LYS A 950 -20.64 14.12 19.75
N LEU A 951 -21.07 13.47 20.84
CA LEU A 951 -21.35 12.02 20.84
C LEU A 951 -22.61 11.68 20.04
N GLN A 952 -23.64 12.53 20.04
CA GLN A 952 -24.84 12.35 19.23
C GLN A 952 -24.58 12.55 17.72
N ASP A 953 -23.61 13.38 17.32
CA ASP A 953 -23.26 13.60 15.91
C ASP A 953 -22.46 12.43 15.31
N MET A 954 -23.18 11.35 14.99
CA MET A 954 -22.62 10.12 14.41
C MET A 954 -21.92 10.32 13.06
N ARG A 955 -22.19 11.43 12.35
CA ARG A 955 -21.57 11.75 11.05
C ARG A 955 -20.15 12.29 11.22
N HIS A 956 -19.88 12.94 12.35
CA HIS A 956 -18.58 13.52 12.70
C HIS A 956 -17.78 12.70 13.75
N HIS A 957 -18.23 11.47 14.06
CA HIS A 957 -17.44 10.49 14.83
C HIS A 957 -16.08 10.24 14.18
N ALA A 958 -15.04 10.11 15.00
CA ALA A 958 -13.67 10.09 14.52
C ALA A 958 -13.37 8.83 13.69
N LYS A 959 -12.84 9.03 12.47
CA LYS A 959 -12.57 7.96 11.48
C LYS A 959 -11.27 7.19 11.79
N ASN A 960 -11.26 6.56 12.96
CA ASN A 960 -10.12 5.91 13.59
C ASN A 960 -9.78 4.52 13.02
N LEU A 961 -10.66 3.92 12.22
CA LEU A 961 -10.46 2.61 11.59
C LEU A 961 -10.08 2.73 10.12
N THR A 962 -9.32 1.75 9.62
CA THR A 962 -9.22 1.44 8.19
C THR A 962 -10.21 0.33 7.88
N CYS A 963 -11.11 0.53 6.90
CA CYS A 963 -12.07 -0.48 6.45
C CYS A 963 -11.33 -1.70 5.85
N PRO A 964 -11.49 -2.92 6.37
CA PRO A 964 -10.74 -4.07 5.86
C PRO A 964 -11.03 -4.42 4.39
N LYS A 965 -12.26 -4.15 3.89
CA LYS A 965 -12.68 -4.35 2.49
C LYS A 965 -12.34 -3.20 1.54
N THR A 966 -12.46 -1.94 1.97
CA THR A 966 -12.29 -0.77 1.07
C THR A 966 -10.98 -0.02 1.27
N LYS A 967 -10.22 -0.34 2.33
CA LYS A 967 -8.97 0.31 2.77
C LYS A 967 -9.08 1.83 3.04
N LEU A 968 -10.28 2.41 2.99
CA LEU A 968 -10.56 3.81 3.36
C LEU A 968 -10.66 3.97 4.88
N LYS A 969 -10.47 5.20 5.38
CA LYS A 969 -10.74 5.52 6.80
C LYS A 969 -12.24 5.64 7.06
N ILE A 970 -12.70 4.97 8.13
CA ILE A 970 -14.11 4.91 8.55
C ILE A 970 -14.24 5.09 10.07
N SER A 971 -15.41 5.52 10.54
CA SER A 971 -15.76 5.56 11.97
C SER A 971 -16.18 4.18 12.49
N TYR A 972 -16.28 4.02 13.82
CA TYR A 972 -16.77 2.76 14.40
C TYR A 972 -18.28 2.53 14.12
N LYS A 973 -19.07 3.60 13.95
CA LYS A 973 -20.46 3.49 13.49
C LYS A 973 -20.54 2.97 12.06
N GLU A 974 -19.76 3.57 11.15
CA GLU A 974 -19.67 3.11 9.76
C GLU A 974 -19.19 1.65 9.66
N ALA A 975 -18.34 1.21 10.58
CA ALA A 975 -17.93 -0.20 10.68
C ALA A 975 -19.08 -1.12 11.11
N LEU A 976 -19.85 -0.76 12.14
CA LEU A 976 -21.00 -1.56 12.61
C LEU A 976 -22.11 -1.65 11.54
N ASP A 977 -22.36 -0.57 10.81
CA ASP A 977 -23.39 -0.50 9.76
C ASP A 977 -23.04 -1.35 8.52
N ASN A 978 -21.76 -1.69 8.33
CA ASN A 978 -21.26 -2.52 7.23
C ASN A 978 -20.86 -3.94 7.69
N CYS A 979 -21.38 -4.40 8.84
CA CYS A 979 -21.17 -5.77 9.31
C CYS A 979 -22.18 -6.76 8.73
N LEU A 980 -21.71 -7.96 8.40
CA LEU A 980 -22.56 -9.16 8.31
C LEU A 980 -22.94 -9.61 9.72
N LEU A 981 -24.09 -10.27 9.88
CA LEU A 981 -24.50 -10.93 11.12
C LEU A 981 -24.56 -12.45 10.89
N GLU A 982 -23.91 -13.23 11.75
CA GLU A 982 -23.98 -14.69 11.71
C GLU A 982 -25.20 -15.18 12.52
N GLU A 983 -26.20 -15.73 11.82
CA GLU A 983 -27.50 -16.15 12.41
C GLU A 983 -27.35 -17.16 13.56
N ASN A 984 -26.34 -18.04 13.49
CA ASN A 984 -26.10 -19.10 14.49
C ASN A 984 -25.46 -18.61 15.82
N THR A 985 -24.83 -17.43 15.83
CA THR A 985 -23.99 -16.97 16.97
C THR A 985 -24.27 -15.53 17.41
N GLY A 986 -24.96 -14.73 16.59
CA GLY A 986 -25.12 -13.29 16.81
C GLY A 986 -23.82 -12.48 16.62
N VAL A 987 -22.76 -13.10 16.08
CA VAL A 987 -21.47 -12.41 15.84
C VAL A 987 -21.60 -11.48 14.63
N LYS A 988 -21.30 -10.19 14.86
CA LYS A 988 -21.11 -9.22 13.77
C LYS A 988 -19.71 -9.35 13.18
N MET A 989 -19.63 -9.41 11.85
CA MET A 989 -18.39 -9.65 11.10
C MET A 989 -18.13 -8.53 10.10
N LEU A 990 -16.96 -7.89 10.18
CA LEU A 990 -16.51 -6.97 9.12
C LEU A 990 -15.95 -7.76 7.94
N GLN A 991 -16.40 -7.44 6.73
CA GLN A 991 -15.83 -7.99 5.50
C GLN A 991 -14.39 -7.48 5.26
N ALA A 992 -13.49 -8.36 4.85
CA ALA A 992 -12.11 -8.05 4.49
C ALA A 992 -11.71 -8.68 3.14
N ALA A 993 -10.73 -8.05 2.49
CA ALA A 993 -9.99 -8.58 1.33
C ALA A 993 -8.54 -8.09 1.42
N SER A 994 -7.62 -8.74 0.72
CA SER A 994 -6.21 -8.33 0.63
C SER A 994 -6.07 -7.05 -0.20
N THR A 995 -6.79 -6.98 -1.32
CA THR A 995 -6.94 -5.76 -2.14
C THR A 995 -8.14 -4.91 -1.68
N SER A 996 -8.16 -3.62 -2.00
CA SER A 996 -9.37 -2.81 -1.81
C SER A 996 -10.36 -3.06 -2.94
N SER A 997 -11.65 -3.20 -2.61
CA SER A 997 -12.75 -3.14 -3.58
C SER A 997 -12.95 -1.74 -4.24
N ARG A 998 -11.98 -0.83 -4.10
CA ARG A 998 -11.86 0.47 -4.76
C ARG A 998 -10.48 0.68 -5.43
N GLY A 999 -9.70 -0.38 -5.66
CA GLY A 999 -8.43 -0.34 -6.40
C GLY A 999 -7.22 0.23 -5.62
N ILE A 1000 -7.37 0.49 -4.32
CA ILE A 1000 -6.27 0.94 -3.44
C ILE A 1000 -5.59 -0.30 -2.83
N SER A 1001 -4.31 -0.55 -3.13
CA SER A 1001 -3.55 -1.63 -2.51
C SER A 1001 -3.34 -1.39 -1.01
N SER A 1002 -3.37 -2.47 -0.20
CA SER A 1002 -3.13 -2.37 1.24
C SER A 1002 -1.65 -2.03 1.51
N PRO A 1003 -1.30 -0.91 2.17
CA PRO A 1003 0.09 -0.58 2.46
C PRO A 1003 0.70 -1.50 3.54
N TYR A 1004 -0.09 -2.37 4.15
CA TYR A 1004 0.33 -3.24 5.26
C TYR A 1004 0.81 -4.63 4.83
N ASN A 1005 0.70 -4.99 3.54
CA ASN A 1005 1.33 -6.20 3.00
C ASN A 1005 2.86 -6.03 2.75
N PHE A 1006 3.47 -4.94 3.24
CA PHE A 1006 4.86 -4.57 2.98
C PHE A 1006 5.60 -4.13 4.26
N SER A 1007 5.94 -5.07 5.16
CA SER A 1007 6.86 -4.83 6.29
C SER A 1007 7.43 -6.14 6.88
N SER A 1008 8.55 -6.63 6.34
CA SER A 1008 9.47 -7.58 7.01
C SER A 1008 10.84 -7.63 6.32
N ALA A 1009 11.42 -6.46 6.03
CA ALA A 1009 12.81 -6.32 5.56
C ALA A 1009 13.41 -4.99 6.04
N PRO A 1010 14.61 -4.97 6.65
CA PRO A 1010 15.22 -3.74 7.16
C PRO A 1010 16.06 -3.01 6.11
N GLY A 1011 15.95 -1.69 6.05
CA GLY A 1011 16.99 -0.83 5.46
C GLY A 1011 16.68 -0.23 4.09
N SER A 1012 16.14 0.98 4.08
CA SER A 1012 16.39 1.97 3.02
C SER A 1012 16.19 3.37 3.59
N THR A 1013 17.26 4.17 3.66
CA THR A 1013 17.22 5.56 4.11
C THR A 1013 16.66 6.45 3.00
N SER A 1014 15.49 7.03 3.21
CA SER A 1014 14.92 8.05 2.32
C SER A 1014 15.44 9.42 2.73
N GLY A 1015 16.04 10.17 1.79
CA GLY A 1015 16.64 11.47 2.09
C GLY A 1015 17.29 12.18 0.91
N SER A 1016 16.49 12.69 -0.03
CA SER A 1016 16.81 13.95 -0.75
C SER A 1016 15.71 14.41 -1.72
N ARG A 1017 15.31 15.69 -1.54
CA ARG A 1017 15.05 16.71 -2.56
C ARG A 1017 14.04 16.45 -3.70
N THR A 1018 13.07 17.38 -3.79
CA THR A 1018 12.77 18.07 -5.07
C THR A 1018 12.27 19.50 -4.88
N GLY A 1019 13.23 20.43 -4.77
CA GLY A 1019 13.14 21.68 -5.55
C GLY A 1019 14.02 21.52 -6.79
N SER A 1020 13.84 22.24 -7.90
CA SER A 1020 12.88 23.31 -8.22
C SER A 1020 12.81 23.46 -9.73
N ARG A 1021 11.70 23.99 -10.29
CA ARG A 1021 11.66 24.97 -11.42
C ARG A 1021 10.29 25.07 -12.10
N THR A 1022 9.71 26.27 -12.04
CA THR A 1022 9.13 26.92 -13.21
C THR A 1022 9.20 28.42 -13.03
N GLY A 1023 9.84 29.12 -13.97
CA GLY A 1023 9.95 30.57 -13.98
C GLY A 1023 10.20 31.07 -15.39
N SER A 1024 9.74 32.29 -15.67
CA SER A 1024 9.96 33.03 -16.93
C SER A 1024 9.31 32.47 -18.21
N ARG A 1025 8.11 32.96 -18.51
CA ARG A 1025 7.86 33.65 -19.79
C ARG A 1025 7.16 34.99 -19.52
N ARG A 1026 7.52 36.03 -20.29
CA ARG A 1026 7.05 37.42 -20.14
C ARG A 1026 6.96 38.05 -21.54
N GLY A 1027 5.92 38.85 -21.80
CA GLY A 1027 5.64 39.46 -23.11
C GLY A 1027 4.91 38.51 -24.09
N SER A 1028 3.98 38.97 -24.93
CA SER A 1028 3.79 40.35 -25.43
C SER A 1028 2.33 40.83 -25.45
N VAL A 1029 2.12 42.02 -26.04
CA VAL A 1029 0.89 42.80 -26.34
C VAL A 1029 -0.25 41.98 -27.00
N ASP A 1030 -1.53 42.41 -27.05
CA ASP A 1030 -2.01 43.77 -27.39
C ASP A 1030 -3.44 44.18 -26.89
N LEU A 1031 -3.85 45.38 -27.28
CA LEU A 1031 -5.00 46.23 -26.85
C LEU A 1031 -6.43 45.66 -27.07
N GLY A 1032 -7.40 46.12 -26.25
CA GLY A 1032 -8.85 46.07 -26.58
C GLY A 1032 -9.84 46.21 -25.42
N SER A 1033 -10.47 47.40 -25.27
CA SER A 1033 -11.60 47.69 -24.35
C SER A 1033 -12.84 48.17 -25.18
N PRO A 1034 -14.02 48.55 -24.63
CA PRO A 1034 -14.56 48.49 -23.25
C PRO A 1034 -16.06 48.03 -23.18
N SER A 1035 -16.78 48.43 -22.10
CA SER A 1035 -18.26 48.46 -21.92
C SER A 1035 -18.95 47.14 -21.45
N SER A 1036 -20.04 47.14 -20.65
CA SER A 1036 -20.94 48.23 -20.20
C SER A 1036 -21.49 48.03 -18.75
N SER A 1037 -21.68 49.14 -18.01
CA SER A 1037 -22.89 49.54 -17.22
C SER A 1037 -23.78 48.46 -16.57
N SER A 1038 -24.12 48.42 -15.26
CA SER A 1038 -24.94 49.37 -14.43
C SER A 1038 -25.67 48.51 -13.35
N ARG A 1039 -26.37 48.99 -12.30
CA ARG A 1039 -26.24 50.13 -11.34
C ARG A 1039 -27.34 49.99 -10.24
N TYR A 1040 -27.12 50.54 -9.03
CA TYR A 1040 -28.08 50.66 -7.88
C TYR A 1040 -28.43 49.35 -7.14
N ASN A 1041 -28.63 49.23 -5.82
CA ASN A 1041 -28.96 50.08 -4.62
C ASN A 1041 -30.38 49.84 -4.06
N VAL A 1042 -30.59 50.27 -2.79
CA VAL A 1042 -31.78 50.13 -1.91
C VAL A 1042 -31.75 48.80 -1.11
N ILE A 1043 -31.38 48.74 0.18
CA ILE A 1043 -31.81 49.47 1.41
C ILE A 1043 -33.19 49.04 1.92
N SER A 1044 -33.22 48.35 3.07
CA SER A 1044 -34.31 48.40 4.06
C SER A 1044 -33.78 48.00 5.45
N SER A 1045 -34.45 48.42 6.53
CA SER A 1045 -33.86 48.46 7.88
C SER A 1045 -34.84 48.13 9.01
N SER A 1046 -34.29 47.58 10.11
CA SER A 1046 -34.89 47.54 11.47
C SER A 1046 -33.81 46.99 12.43
N THR A 1047 -33.19 47.75 13.34
CA THR A 1047 -33.70 48.55 14.48
C THR A 1047 -34.19 47.70 15.65
N TYR A 1048 -33.33 47.50 16.68
CA TYR A 1048 -33.61 47.34 18.13
C TYR A 1048 -32.25 47.00 18.83
N SER A 1049 -31.89 47.37 20.06
CA SER A 1049 -32.02 48.58 20.90
C SER A 1049 -31.25 48.38 22.23
N ARG A 1050 -30.68 49.45 22.81
CA ARG A 1050 -30.11 49.52 24.20
C ARG A 1050 -28.84 48.66 24.45
N THR A 1051 -28.01 48.90 25.47
CA THR A 1051 -27.98 49.89 26.58
C THR A 1051 -26.62 50.60 26.70
N SER A 1052 -26.61 51.80 27.26
CA SER A 1052 -25.43 52.63 27.59
C SER A 1052 -25.03 52.60 29.08
N PHE A 1053 -23.74 52.49 29.39
CA PHE A 1053 -23.02 52.98 30.60
C PHE A 1053 -21.51 52.92 30.23
N SER A 1054 -20.68 53.96 30.07
CA SER A 1054 -20.38 55.22 30.80
C SER A 1054 -19.36 55.08 31.94
N SER A 1055 -18.16 55.68 31.77
CA SER A 1055 -17.10 55.95 32.78
C SER A 1055 -16.46 54.72 33.47
N SER A 1056 -15.19 54.69 33.92
CA SER A 1056 -14.14 55.73 34.15
C SER A 1056 -12.75 55.15 33.74
N SER A 1057 -11.83 55.86 33.08
CA SER A 1057 -10.83 56.82 33.60
C SER A 1057 -9.65 56.22 34.39
N ILE A 1058 -8.48 56.89 34.29
CA ILE A 1058 -7.22 56.71 35.06
C ILE A 1058 -6.30 55.56 34.63
N SER A 1059 -5.40 55.86 33.68
CA SER A 1059 -3.93 55.87 33.88
C SER A 1059 -3.26 56.54 32.67
#